data_AF-A0A0D7PL82-F1
#
_entry.id   AF-A0A0D7PL82-F1
#
_cell.length_a   1.000
_cell.length_b   1.000
_cell.length_c   1.000
_cell.angle_alpha   90.00
_cell.angle_beta   90.00
_cell.angle_gamma   90.00
#
_symmetry.space_group_name_H-M   'P 1'
#
loop_
_entity.id
_entity.type
_entity.pdbx_description
1 polymer ?
#
loop_
_entity_poly.entity_id
_entity_poly.type
_entity_poly.pdbx_seq_one_letter_code
_entity_poly.pdbx_strand_id
1 'polypeptide(L)'
;MGALIGRVFAAGEEPMALVKLLMVCILAIGATASHAQIVVPSKAPDAAVLANIPQSAQNEFYSERRQARRKNAPRIVFVPGILGSKISECHADGSQCSDIWGTIGSVTRSGVDLSLRPDRTYRTDVVDSLFFKDIYGDTLDYIRAKADAIAVDSIDDALVTVFHYDWRVSNGDNAKALKDRICLVRAHAESSPIVIIAHSMGGLMTKIWAARHAKEPCANGKTPDVTQIVFVATPHLGSPKAIKAVAEGYNILFDELTGLRKYLGWFERNYLLDAINQAGISYPSLYELLPIRTSEYCNQKKPLLAKASVPVVGDDNKPLNLFDVDTWRRYDLLHRIGAPAVRASYYEHDLAPMLSRAEQLLCEIADFDPATVADVVYLFGREKTDRTFGWFHLHSGVSNSIDGSSIVQGDGTVPVYSAQNFLVSTTRQTTEVQADHTSIINSATVLHLLDDLYVKATQRADLQIARSNNQYASLLVAETAATGRLMSVSLDPQAWSGGDDKLAIEINTRALADMGYKADDIAHVAATTLDASERARLYAVAASSSTNLTERLTLITDVGQSAYDAGRFQEAIRSSAFVKVTAETALPSSTPQKVSLQRSAKELEGWSYLRGGDLAKFNELAASYATTYAVTKDEFKEPVSPLPNDVDFAKFVPLTNSDQIVVYARPGRYHFAAERMSMSKTKASSVHRASPWTRSLSKH
;
A
#
# COMPACT_ATOMS: atom_id res chain seq x y z
N MET A 1 -12.61 39.98 7.51
CA MET A 1 -13.48 39.42 8.57
C MET A 1 -13.86 40.44 9.65
N GLY A 2 -12.92 41.23 10.18
CA GLY A 2 -13.21 42.24 11.22
C GLY A 2 -14.16 43.39 10.83
N ALA A 3 -14.29 43.74 9.55
CA ALA A 3 -15.14 44.85 9.11
C ALA A 3 -16.62 44.47 8.89
N LEU A 4 -16.95 43.17 8.78
CA LEU A 4 -18.33 42.69 8.58
C LEU A 4 -19.08 42.54 9.92
N ILE A 5 -18.35 42.30 11.00
CA ILE A 5 -18.91 42.04 12.34
C ILE A 5 -19.41 43.34 13.00
N GLY A 6 -18.83 44.50 12.66
CA GLY A 6 -19.21 45.80 13.23
C GLY A 6 -20.55 46.36 12.76
N ARG A 7 -21.12 45.88 11.63
CA ARG A 7 -22.39 46.41 11.09
C ARG A 7 -23.63 45.65 11.54
N VAL A 8 -23.49 44.43 12.08
CA VAL A 8 -24.62 43.60 12.50
C VAL A 8 -25.13 43.99 13.91
N PHE A 9 -24.27 44.55 14.77
CA PHE A 9 -24.67 44.98 16.12
C PHE A 9 -25.48 46.28 16.18
N ALA A 10 -25.78 46.92 15.05
CA ALA A 10 -26.57 48.17 15.00
C ALA A 10 -28.05 47.96 14.65
N ALA A 11 -28.47 46.75 14.27
CA ALA A 11 -29.87 46.44 13.96
C ALA A 11 -30.35 45.36 14.94
N GLY A 12 -31.24 45.74 15.87
CA GLY A 12 -31.71 44.90 16.97
C GLY A 12 -32.61 43.73 16.54
N GLU A 13 -32.06 42.74 15.83
CA GLU A 13 -32.70 41.45 15.58
C GLU A 13 -32.15 40.36 16.51
N GLU A 14 -33.02 39.44 16.93
CA GLU A 14 -32.80 38.52 18.04
C GLU A 14 -31.59 37.56 17.89
N PRO A 15 -30.86 37.28 18.99
CA PRO A 15 -29.63 36.48 18.98
C PRO A 15 -29.83 34.98 18.71
N MET A 16 -31.06 34.46 18.69
CA MET A 16 -31.30 33.00 18.54
C MET A 16 -31.15 32.49 17.10
N ALA A 17 -31.44 33.30 16.09
CA ALA A 17 -31.33 32.87 14.69
C ALA A 17 -29.86 32.80 14.24
N LEU A 18 -29.03 33.76 14.69
CA LEU A 18 -27.62 33.85 14.35
C LEU A 18 -26.79 32.74 15.03
N VAL A 19 -27.14 32.33 16.25
CA VAL A 19 -26.46 31.23 16.96
C VAL A 19 -26.80 29.86 16.33
N LYS A 20 -28.04 29.66 15.87
CA LYS A 20 -28.42 28.45 15.12
C LYS A 20 -27.74 28.38 13.75
N LEU A 21 -27.65 29.52 13.04
CA LEU A 21 -26.94 29.60 11.76
C LEU A 21 -25.42 29.44 11.94
N LEU A 22 -24.83 30.01 13.01
CA LEU A 22 -23.41 29.81 13.33
C LEU A 22 -23.09 28.37 13.74
N MET A 23 -23.97 27.67 14.47
CA MET A 23 -23.73 26.25 14.79
C MET A 23 -23.77 25.36 13.54
N VAL A 24 -24.67 25.64 12.59
CA VAL A 24 -24.72 24.94 11.29
C VAL A 24 -23.49 25.28 10.43
N CYS A 25 -23.02 26.54 10.45
CA CYS A 25 -21.82 26.94 9.71
C CYS A 25 -20.51 26.46 10.35
N ILE A 26 -20.40 26.36 11.67
CA ILE A 26 -19.19 25.88 12.36
C ILE A 26 -19.06 24.35 12.22
N LEU A 27 -20.16 23.60 12.07
CA LEU A 27 -20.13 22.18 11.70
C LEU A 27 -19.74 21.93 10.23
N ALA A 28 -19.88 22.93 9.35
CA ALA A 28 -19.57 22.82 7.92
C ALA A 28 -18.13 23.22 7.54
N ILE A 29 -17.43 24.02 8.35
CA ILE A 29 -16.12 24.62 7.97
C ILE A 29 -14.92 23.71 8.30
N GLY A 30 -15.14 22.52 8.87
CA GLY A 30 -14.10 21.49 9.05
C GLY A 30 -13.99 20.45 7.93
N ALA A 31 -14.64 20.68 6.77
CA ALA A 31 -14.61 19.74 5.66
C ALA A 31 -13.33 19.91 4.82
N THR A 32 -12.19 19.45 5.34
CA THR A 32 -11.19 18.86 4.43
C THR A 32 -11.89 17.73 3.69
N ALA A 33 -11.78 17.67 2.35
CA ALA A 33 -12.40 16.65 1.51
C ALA A 33 -12.04 15.24 1.99
N SER A 34 -12.80 14.73 2.95
CA SER A 34 -12.78 13.37 3.41
C SER A 34 -13.81 12.62 2.58
N HIS A 35 -13.41 11.49 2.00
CA HIS A 35 -14.21 10.49 1.30
C HIS A 35 -15.35 9.93 2.17
N ALA A 36 -16.28 10.79 2.55
CA ALA A 36 -17.41 10.49 3.40
C ALA A 36 -18.65 10.37 2.53
N GLN A 37 -19.46 9.35 2.82
CA GLN A 37 -20.72 9.03 2.15
C GLN A 37 -21.76 10.08 2.49
N ILE A 38 -21.59 11.27 1.91
CA ILE A 38 -22.41 12.44 2.15
C ILE A 38 -23.50 12.49 1.09
N VAL A 39 -24.73 12.39 1.54
CA VAL A 39 -25.92 12.63 0.71
C VAL A 39 -26.61 13.88 1.22
N VAL A 40 -26.88 14.83 0.32
CA VAL A 40 -27.54 16.08 0.70
C VAL A 40 -28.96 15.78 1.18
N PRO A 41 -29.38 16.18 2.40
CA PRO A 41 -30.75 15.93 2.86
C PRO A 41 -31.77 16.59 1.93
N SER A 42 -32.78 15.83 1.47
CA SER A 42 -33.85 16.35 0.60
C SER A 42 -34.92 17.10 1.39
N LYS A 43 -34.95 16.86 2.70
CA LYS A 43 -35.80 17.52 3.70
C LYS A 43 -34.96 17.85 4.92
N ALA A 44 -35.33 18.93 5.62
CA ALA A 44 -34.74 19.20 6.92
C ALA A 44 -35.07 18.02 7.87
N PRO A 45 -34.09 17.54 8.65
CA PRO A 45 -34.33 16.48 9.62
C PRO A 45 -35.44 16.89 10.58
N ASP A 46 -36.20 15.91 11.08
CA ASP A 46 -37.21 16.18 12.08
C ASP A 46 -36.56 16.73 13.37
N ALA A 47 -36.64 18.05 13.53
CA ALA A 47 -36.08 18.77 14.68
C ALA A 47 -36.65 18.26 16.02
N ALA A 48 -37.79 17.55 15.99
CA ALA A 48 -38.40 16.96 17.17
C ALA A 48 -37.54 15.87 17.83
N VAL A 49 -36.76 15.10 17.06
CA VAL A 49 -35.95 13.99 17.63
C VAL A 49 -34.82 14.53 18.51
N LEU A 50 -34.13 15.60 18.06
CA LEU A 50 -33.08 16.25 18.84
C LEU A 50 -33.64 17.10 19.99
N ALA A 51 -34.80 17.72 19.80
CA ALA A 51 -35.44 18.55 20.83
C ALA A 51 -35.97 17.74 22.04
N ASN A 52 -36.25 16.45 21.86
CA ASN A 52 -36.80 15.58 22.90
C ASN A 52 -35.75 14.90 23.79
N ILE A 53 -34.46 15.03 23.48
CA ILE A 53 -33.39 14.38 24.24
C ILE A 53 -32.77 15.39 25.22
N PRO A 54 -32.79 15.14 26.54
CA PRO A 54 -32.24 16.05 27.53
C PRO A 54 -30.79 16.42 27.23
N GLN A 55 -30.42 17.70 27.42
CA GLN A 55 -29.06 18.18 27.17
C GLN A 55 -28.00 17.40 27.95
N SER A 56 -28.33 16.93 29.16
CA SER A 56 -27.45 16.07 29.95
C SER A 56 -27.12 14.76 29.25
N ALA A 57 -28.11 14.10 28.64
CA ALA A 57 -27.93 12.85 27.89
C ALA A 57 -27.13 13.07 26.60
N GLN A 58 -27.30 14.21 25.93
CA GLN A 58 -26.48 14.58 24.77
C GLN A 58 -25.01 14.78 25.18
N ASN A 59 -24.77 15.49 26.28
CA ASN A 59 -23.42 15.73 26.79
C ASN A 59 -22.71 14.43 27.19
N GLU A 60 -23.44 13.52 27.84
CA GLU A 60 -22.97 12.18 28.20
C GLU A 60 -22.64 11.35 26.95
N PHE A 61 -23.55 11.30 25.98
CA PHE A 61 -23.33 10.66 24.68
C PHE A 61 -22.03 11.14 24.01
N TYR A 62 -21.85 12.45 23.86
CA TYR A 62 -20.65 12.99 23.21
C TYR A 62 -19.37 12.74 24.03
N SER A 63 -19.47 12.67 25.36
CA SER A 63 -18.35 12.31 26.22
C SER A 63 -17.93 10.85 26.04
N GLU A 64 -18.88 9.93 26.16
CA GLU A 64 -18.65 8.50 25.96
C GLU A 64 -18.18 8.20 24.53
N ARG A 65 -18.76 8.85 23.53
CA ARG A 65 -18.35 8.73 22.13
C ARG A 65 -16.89 9.12 21.92
N ARG A 66 -16.44 10.23 22.50
CA ARG A 66 -15.02 10.64 22.43
C ARG A 66 -14.09 9.61 23.06
N GLN A 67 -14.46 9.06 24.22
CA GLN A 67 -13.67 8.02 24.89
C GLN A 67 -13.63 6.72 24.08
N ALA A 68 -14.79 6.27 23.57
CA ALA A 68 -14.89 5.08 22.72
C ALA A 68 -14.07 5.25 21.43
N ARG A 69 -14.13 6.44 20.81
CA ARG A 69 -13.35 6.77 19.61
C ARG A 69 -11.86 6.72 19.88
N ARG A 70 -11.38 7.35 20.96
CA ARG A 70 -9.96 7.27 21.36
C ARG A 70 -9.50 5.83 21.59
N LYS A 71 -10.33 5.03 22.25
CA LYS A 71 -10.05 3.62 22.56
C LYS A 71 -9.98 2.75 21.30
N ASN A 72 -10.88 2.97 20.33
CA ASN A 72 -10.92 2.22 19.08
C ASN A 72 -9.99 2.77 17.99
N ALA A 73 -9.49 4.01 18.14
CA ALA A 73 -8.58 4.64 17.19
C ALA A 73 -7.33 3.76 16.97
N PRO A 74 -6.92 3.53 15.71
CA PRO A 74 -5.72 2.78 15.43
C PRO A 74 -4.49 3.52 15.96
N ARG A 75 -3.58 2.78 16.58
CA ARG A 75 -2.24 3.25 16.90
C ARG A 75 -1.34 2.92 15.73
N ILE A 76 -1.00 3.92 14.93
CA ILE A 76 -0.16 3.76 13.76
C ILE A 76 1.31 3.76 14.19
N VAL A 77 2.02 2.70 13.85
CA VAL A 77 3.49 2.64 13.90
C VAL A 77 4.00 2.73 12.48
N PHE A 78 4.47 3.92 12.10
CA PHE A 78 5.05 4.17 10.79
C PHE A 78 6.53 3.80 10.78
N VAL A 79 6.94 2.94 9.86
CA VAL A 79 8.29 2.41 9.74
C VAL A 79 8.87 2.83 8.38
N PRO A 80 9.76 3.83 8.35
CA PRO A 80 10.31 4.35 7.10
C PRO A 80 11.29 3.36 6.45
N GLY A 81 11.67 3.63 5.20
CA GLY A 81 12.71 2.90 4.49
C GLY A 81 14.14 3.32 4.87
N ILE A 82 15.13 2.75 4.16
CA ILE A 82 16.54 3.15 4.27
C ILE A 82 16.68 4.67 4.08
N LEU A 83 17.59 5.29 4.84
CA LEU A 83 17.80 6.75 4.88
C LEU A 83 16.64 7.56 5.50
N GLY A 84 15.55 6.93 5.93
CA GLY A 84 14.34 7.61 6.43
C GLY A 84 14.37 8.04 7.89
N SER A 85 15.52 7.99 8.58
CA SER A 85 15.68 8.41 9.98
C SER A 85 16.87 9.34 10.14
N LYS A 86 16.78 10.33 11.03
CA LYS A 86 17.89 11.25 11.36
C LYS A 86 18.92 10.45 12.14
N ILE A 87 20.20 10.74 11.95
CA ILE A 87 21.27 10.11 12.73
C ILE A 87 22.18 11.20 13.29
N SER A 88 22.37 11.18 14.60
CA SER A 88 23.35 11.99 15.32
C SER A 88 24.42 11.09 15.90
N GLU A 89 25.69 11.43 15.65
CA GLU A 89 26.84 10.78 16.28
C GLU A 89 27.16 11.50 17.59
N CYS A 90 27.27 10.74 18.67
CA CYS A 90 27.61 11.21 20.01
C CYS A 90 28.91 10.53 20.49
N HIS A 91 29.53 11.09 21.52
CA HIS A 91 30.60 10.41 22.25
C HIS A 91 30.07 9.12 22.93
N ALA A 92 30.99 8.26 23.38
CA ALA A 92 30.64 6.99 24.03
C ALA A 92 29.72 7.15 25.25
N ASP A 93 29.79 8.28 25.94
CA ASP A 93 28.94 8.64 27.09
C ASP A 93 27.59 9.27 26.69
N GLY A 94 27.32 9.40 25.38
CA GLY A 94 26.13 10.03 24.84
C GLY A 94 26.15 11.57 24.86
N SER A 95 27.28 12.19 25.20
CA SER A 95 27.46 13.64 25.15
C SER A 95 27.92 14.13 23.77
N GLN A 96 27.94 15.46 23.57
CA GLN A 96 28.48 16.12 22.37
C GLN A 96 27.98 15.52 21.06
N CYS A 97 26.66 15.38 20.94
CA CYS A 97 26.03 14.85 19.75
C CYS A 97 26.08 15.86 18.60
N SER A 98 26.38 15.38 17.40
CA SER A 98 26.29 16.15 16.16
C SER A 98 25.51 15.36 15.12
N ASP A 99 24.58 16.02 14.44
CA ASP A 99 23.84 15.38 13.35
C ASP A 99 24.81 15.03 12.22
N ILE A 100 24.79 13.78 11.76
CA ILE A 100 25.58 13.31 10.61
C ILE A 100 24.68 12.99 9.41
N TRP A 101 23.38 12.80 9.64
CA TRP A 101 22.38 12.56 8.59
C TRP A 101 21.01 13.14 8.96
N GLY A 102 20.22 13.53 7.95
CA GLY A 102 18.82 13.92 8.11
C GLY A 102 18.56 15.40 8.42
N THR A 103 19.59 16.26 8.40
CA THR A 103 19.44 17.72 8.50
C THR A 103 20.06 18.45 7.30
N ILE A 104 19.53 19.63 6.95
CA ILE A 104 20.13 20.49 5.91
C ILE A 104 21.61 20.74 6.21
N GLY A 105 21.92 21.01 7.49
CA GLY A 105 23.28 21.24 7.95
C GLY A 105 24.17 19.98 7.90
N SER A 106 23.62 18.77 8.04
CA SER A 106 24.42 17.55 7.86
C SER A 106 24.70 17.27 6.39
N VAL A 107 23.74 17.48 5.49
CA VAL A 107 23.89 17.09 4.06
C VAL A 107 24.65 18.10 3.21
N THR A 108 24.86 19.32 3.70
CA THR A 108 25.64 20.38 3.02
C THR A 108 27.09 20.47 3.50
N ARG A 109 27.46 19.74 4.55
CA ARG A 109 28.83 19.73 5.06
C ARG A 109 29.76 18.93 4.14
N SER A 110 30.94 19.47 3.87
CA SER A 110 32.03 18.70 3.27
C SER A 110 32.62 17.74 4.31
N GLY A 111 32.92 16.50 3.91
CA GLY A 111 33.57 15.51 4.78
C GLY A 111 32.66 14.83 5.81
N VAL A 112 31.36 14.69 5.52
CA VAL A 112 30.48 13.84 6.33
C VAL A 112 30.98 12.40 6.28
N ASP A 113 31.27 11.83 7.45
CA ASP A 113 31.60 10.42 7.60
C ASP A 113 30.39 9.69 8.19
N LEU A 114 29.82 8.77 7.42
CA LEU A 114 28.67 7.96 7.83
C LEU A 114 29.08 6.56 8.29
N SER A 115 30.38 6.26 8.39
CA SER A 115 30.86 4.98 8.90
C SER A 115 30.40 4.71 10.33
N LEU A 116 30.26 3.43 10.68
CA LEU A 116 29.97 3.00 12.04
C LEU A 116 31.28 2.91 12.83
N ARG A 117 31.41 3.72 13.88
CA ARG A 117 32.61 3.82 14.71
C ARG A 117 32.41 3.13 16.06
N PRO A 118 33.30 2.19 16.46
CA PRO A 118 33.14 1.44 17.72
C PRO A 118 33.21 2.30 18.99
N ASP A 119 33.85 3.47 18.94
CA ASP A 119 34.02 4.40 20.07
C ASP A 119 32.87 5.43 20.19
N ARG A 120 31.83 5.29 19.37
CA ARG A 120 30.72 6.25 19.26
C ARG A 120 29.38 5.60 19.58
N THR A 121 28.43 6.45 19.97
CA THR A 121 27.02 6.06 20.11
C THR A 121 26.18 6.89 19.16
N TYR A 122 25.08 6.31 18.67
CA TYR A 122 24.23 6.93 17.66
C TYR A 122 22.83 7.15 18.21
N ARG A 123 22.30 8.35 18.03
CA ARG A 123 20.91 8.70 18.32
C ARG A 123 20.14 8.85 17.03
N THR A 124 18.91 8.37 17.05
CA THR A 124 18.01 8.46 15.91
C THR A 124 16.80 9.30 16.28
N ASP A 125 16.20 9.92 15.27
CA ASP A 125 15.02 10.77 15.44
C ASP A 125 14.20 10.80 14.15
N VAL A 126 13.00 11.35 14.23
CA VAL A 126 12.21 11.71 13.05
C VAL A 126 13.03 12.73 12.24
N VAL A 127 13.08 12.53 10.92
CA VAL A 127 13.74 13.49 10.03
C VAL A 127 12.76 14.64 9.81
N ASP A 128 12.91 15.71 10.58
CA ASP A 128 12.06 16.92 10.44
C ASP A 128 12.51 17.85 9.30
N SER A 129 13.43 17.42 8.45
CA SER A 129 13.99 18.26 7.37
C SER A 129 14.03 17.54 6.01
N LEU A 130 14.65 18.21 5.02
CA LEU A 130 14.75 17.81 3.60
C LEU A 130 14.92 16.29 3.45
N PHE A 131 14.32 15.72 2.39
CA PHE A 131 14.13 14.28 2.12
C PHE A 131 12.93 13.62 2.77
N PHE A 132 12.81 13.63 4.10
CA PHE A 132 11.72 12.92 4.75
C PHE A 132 10.40 13.66 4.58
N LYS A 133 10.41 15.00 4.57
CA LYS A 133 9.23 15.77 4.20
C LYS A 133 8.82 15.54 2.75
N ASP A 134 9.77 15.39 1.83
CA ASP A 134 9.49 15.18 0.40
C ASP A 134 8.95 13.76 0.11
N ILE A 135 9.36 12.75 0.88
CA ILE A 135 8.91 11.36 0.69
C ILE A 135 7.70 11.02 1.58
N TYR A 136 7.75 11.38 2.86
CA TYR A 136 6.79 10.93 3.87
C TYR A 136 5.95 12.05 4.47
N GLY A 137 6.29 13.32 4.23
CA GLY A 137 5.66 14.47 4.87
C GLY A 137 4.15 14.51 4.63
N ASP A 138 3.73 14.45 3.37
CA ASP A 138 2.31 14.49 3.01
C ASP A 138 1.52 13.35 3.65
N THR A 139 2.04 12.12 3.61
CA THR A 139 1.39 10.96 4.23
C THR A 139 1.34 11.07 5.75
N LEU A 140 2.42 11.50 6.42
CA LEU A 140 2.44 11.62 7.88
C LEU A 140 1.55 12.75 8.37
N ASP A 141 1.54 13.89 7.68
CA ASP A 141 0.64 15.01 7.96
C ASP A 141 -0.82 14.57 7.75
N TYR A 142 -1.08 13.76 6.72
CA TYR A 142 -2.39 13.15 6.52
C TYR A 142 -2.80 12.23 7.67
N ILE A 143 -1.92 11.31 8.09
CA ILE A 143 -2.19 10.38 9.19
C ILE A 143 -2.44 11.15 10.50
N ARG A 144 -1.62 12.17 10.79
CA ARG A 144 -1.75 13.02 11.98
C ARG A 144 -3.05 13.81 11.95
N ALA A 145 -3.41 14.43 10.82
CA ALA A 145 -4.67 15.14 10.68
C ALA A 145 -5.88 14.22 10.92
N LYS A 146 -5.83 12.97 10.46
CA LYS A 146 -6.88 11.97 10.72
C LYS A 146 -6.92 11.54 12.18
N ALA A 147 -5.77 11.34 12.82
CA ALA A 147 -5.67 11.03 14.23
C ALA A 147 -6.25 12.17 15.10
N ASP A 148 -5.84 13.41 14.83
CA ASP A 148 -6.28 14.62 15.54
C ASP A 148 -7.80 14.83 15.41
N ALA A 149 -8.38 14.50 14.26
CA ALA A 149 -9.83 14.56 14.04
C ALA A 149 -10.62 13.57 14.91
N ILE A 150 -9.99 12.50 15.40
CA ILE A 150 -10.62 11.51 16.29
C ILE A 150 -10.45 11.92 17.73
N ALA A 151 -9.22 12.19 18.15
CA ALA A 151 -8.89 12.57 19.51
C ALA A 151 -7.52 13.25 19.56
N VAL A 152 -7.41 14.26 20.43
CA VAL A 152 -6.16 14.99 20.67
C VAL A 152 -5.06 14.02 21.10
N ASP A 153 -3.91 14.12 20.44
CA ASP A 153 -2.78 13.28 20.77
C ASP A 153 -2.11 13.68 22.08
N SER A 154 -1.42 12.74 22.72
CA SER A 154 -0.63 13.02 23.91
C SER A 154 0.73 12.35 23.82
N ILE A 155 1.75 12.93 24.47
CA ILE A 155 3.12 12.43 24.43
C ILE A 155 3.19 10.97 24.91
N ASP A 156 2.40 10.62 25.93
CA ASP A 156 2.41 9.29 26.54
C ASP A 156 1.49 8.28 25.81
N ASP A 157 0.54 8.71 24.99
CA ASP A 157 -0.36 7.82 24.23
C ASP A 157 -0.45 8.29 22.78
N ALA A 158 0.67 8.34 22.06
CA ALA A 158 0.68 8.81 20.69
C ALA A 158 -0.18 7.92 19.76
N LEU A 159 -1.15 8.51 19.04
CA LEU A 159 -1.90 7.82 17.98
C LEU A 159 -1.02 7.50 16.78
N VAL A 160 -0.01 8.33 16.54
CA VAL A 160 0.93 8.20 15.43
C VAL A 160 2.34 8.17 15.97
N THR A 161 2.99 7.03 15.85
CA THR A 161 4.39 6.82 16.22
C THR A 161 5.20 6.59 14.96
N VAL A 162 6.20 7.43 14.72
CA VAL A 162 7.24 7.14 13.71
C VAL A 162 8.36 6.37 14.40
N PHE A 163 8.66 5.17 13.92
CA PHE A 163 9.79 4.38 14.39
C PHE A 163 11.05 4.79 13.63
N HIS A 164 11.83 5.68 14.23
CA HIS A 164 13.14 6.05 13.72
C HIS A 164 14.20 5.03 14.16
N TYR A 165 15.13 4.70 13.27
CA TYR A 165 16.14 3.65 13.50
C TYR A 165 17.44 3.92 12.74
N ASP A 166 18.53 3.28 13.16
CA ASP A 166 19.80 3.42 12.45
C ASP A 166 19.78 2.49 11.25
N TRP A 167 19.45 3.04 10.09
CA TRP A 167 19.30 2.29 8.85
C TRP A 167 20.62 1.70 8.33
N ARG A 168 21.76 1.95 8.99
CA ARG A 168 23.07 1.36 8.67
C ARG A 168 23.27 -0.01 9.34
N VAL A 169 22.67 -0.26 10.50
CA VAL A 169 22.84 -1.51 11.26
C VAL A 169 21.89 -2.61 10.78
N SER A 170 22.13 -3.87 11.17
CA SER A 170 21.32 -5.02 10.73
C SER A 170 19.82 -4.79 10.97
N ASN A 171 19.00 -5.18 9.99
CA ASN A 171 17.54 -5.19 10.14
C ASN A 171 17.10 -6.16 11.25
N GLY A 172 17.91 -7.16 11.61
CA GLY A 172 17.67 -8.02 12.77
C GLY A 172 17.74 -7.26 14.09
N ASP A 173 18.74 -6.39 14.26
CA ASP A 173 18.90 -5.57 15.46
C ASP A 173 17.80 -4.50 15.54
N ASN A 174 17.52 -3.84 14.40
CA ASN A 174 16.44 -2.86 14.33
C ASN A 174 15.05 -3.49 14.54
N ALA A 175 14.83 -4.75 14.14
CA ALA A 175 13.58 -5.48 14.41
C ALA A 175 13.35 -5.72 15.91
N LYS A 176 14.42 -5.93 16.67
CA LYS A 176 14.34 -5.98 18.14
C LYS A 176 13.98 -4.62 18.72
N ALA A 177 14.59 -3.54 18.24
CA ALA A 177 14.22 -2.18 18.66
C ALA A 177 12.76 -1.84 18.29
N LEU A 178 12.26 -2.33 17.16
CA LEU A 178 10.86 -2.20 16.76
C LEU A 178 9.93 -2.91 17.75
N LYS A 179 10.30 -4.11 18.23
CA LYS A 179 9.55 -4.81 19.29
C LYS A 179 9.41 -3.92 20.52
N ASP A 180 10.51 -3.35 21.00
CA ASP A 180 10.51 -2.52 22.20
C ASP A 180 9.61 -1.29 22.00
N ARG A 181 9.63 -0.67 20.81
CA ARG A 181 8.74 0.45 20.49
C ARG A 181 7.27 0.05 20.45
N ILE A 182 6.92 -1.08 19.83
CA ILE A 182 5.53 -1.58 19.80
C ILE A 182 5.06 -1.90 21.22
N CYS A 183 5.93 -2.46 22.06
CA CYS A 183 5.63 -2.72 23.46
C CYS A 183 5.33 -1.45 24.26
N LEU A 184 6.04 -0.35 23.99
CA LEU A 184 5.71 0.96 24.56
C LEU A 184 4.33 1.43 24.11
N VAL A 185 4.03 1.37 22.80
CA VAL A 185 2.70 1.74 22.27
C VAL A 185 1.59 0.90 22.92
N ARG A 186 1.76 -0.41 23.01
CA ARG A 186 0.79 -1.33 23.64
C ARG A 186 0.60 -1.07 25.14
N ALA A 187 1.63 -0.61 25.85
CA ALA A 187 1.53 -0.29 27.27
C ALA A 187 0.54 0.85 27.53
N HIS A 188 0.46 1.82 26.62
CA HIS A 188 -0.43 2.99 26.74
C HIS A 188 -1.78 2.80 26.04
N ALA A 189 -1.87 1.85 25.10
CA ALA A 189 -3.07 1.60 24.30
C ALA A 189 -3.52 0.14 24.43
N GLU A 190 -3.95 -0.26 25.63
CA GLU A 190 -4.15 -1.69 25.98
C GLU A 190 -5.07 -2.44 25.02
N SER A 191 -6.16 -1.82 24.57
CA SER A 191 -7.17 -2.45 23.72
C SER A 191 -7.26 -1.86 22.31
N SER A 192 -6.44 -0.87 21.99
CA SER A 192 -6.50 -0.23 20.67
C SER A 192 -5.82 -1.12 19.63
N PRO A 193 -6.32 -1.15 18.38
CA PRO A 193 -5.63 -1.86 17.31
C PRO A 193 -4.30 -1.17 17.02
N ILE A 194 -3.22 -1.93 16.94
CA ILE A 194 -1.92 -1.43 16.48
C ILE A 194 -1.79 -1.79 15.00
N VAL A 195 -1.48 -0.80 14.17
CA VAL A 195 -1.27 -0.98 12.73
C VAL A 195 0.14 -0.52 12.39
N ILE A 196 0.90 -1.40 11.74
CA ILE A 196 2.22 -1.05 11.22
C ILE A 196 2.08 -0.66 9.75
N ILE A 197 2.65 0.48 9.37
CA ILE A 197 2.79 0.89 7.97
C ILE A 197 4.27 0.97 7.68
N ALA A 198 4.77 0.03 6.86
CA ALA A 198 6.19 -0.15 6.65
C ALA A 198 6.56 0.05 5.19
N HIS A 199 7.51 0.95 4.93
CA HIS A 199 7.96 1.29 3.60
C HIS A 199 9.33 0.69 3.28
N SER A 200 9.52 0.17 2.06
CA SER A 200 10.82 -0.26 1.53
C SER A 200 11.54 -1.22 2.51
N MET A 201 12.81 -0.96 2.86
CA MET A 201 13.58 -1.74 3.83
C MET A 201 12.93 -1.85 5.22
N GLY A 202 12.15 -0.84 5.64
CA GLY A 202 11.38 -0.88 6.88
C GLY A 202 10.37 -2.03 6.92
N GLY A 203 9.85 -2.43 5.76
CA GLY A 203 9.01 -3.62 5.63
C GLY A 203 9.79 -4.92 5.84
N LEU A 204 11.05 -5.01 5.39
CA LEU A 204 11.87 -6.18 5.62
C LEU A 204 12.15 -6.38 7.12
N MET A 205 12.52 -5.29 7.81
CA MET A 205 12.66 -5.26 9.27
C MET A 205 11.35 -5.64 9.99
N THR A 206 10.21 -5.12 9.53
CA THR A 206 8.89 -5.46 10.09
C THR A 206 8.58 -6.96 9.90
N LYS A 207 8.97 -7.55 8.76
CA LYS A 207 8.82 -8.99 8.51
C LYS A 207 9.70 -9.81 9.47
N ILE A 208 10.93 -9.36 9.75
CA ILE A 208 11.81 -9.99 10.74
C ILE A 208 11.21 -9.90 12.15
N TRP A 209 10.69 -8.73 12.53
CA TRP A 209 9.99 -8.54 13.80
C TRP A 209 8.81 -9.51 13.92
N ALA A 210 8.00 -9.64 12.87
CA ALA A 210 6.86 -10.55 12.87
C ALA A 210 7.28 -12.01 13.05
N ALA A 211 8.38 -12.43 12.39
CA ALA A 211 8.91 -13.79 12.49
C ALA A 211 9.49 -14.13 13.86
N ARG A 212 10.25 -13.20 14.46
CA ARG A 212 11.04 -13.46 15.68
C ARG A 212 10.35 -13.00 16.96
N HIS A 213 9.69 -11.85 16.93
CA HIS A 213 9.37 -11.10 18.14
C HIS A 213 7.88 -10.86 18.38
N ALA A 214 7.00 -11.05 17.39
CA ALA A 214 5.58 -10.76 17.56
C ALA A 214 4.88 -11.61 18.63
N LYS A 215 5.40 -12.80 18.93
CA LYS A 215 4.91 -13.70 19.99
C LYS A 215 5.64 -13.54 21.32
N GLU A 216 6.73 -12.76 21.35
CA GLU A 216 7.47 -12.53 22.59
C GLU A 216 6.72 -11.50 23.45
N PRO A 217 6.54 -11.75 24.75
CA PRO A 217 5.90 -10.79 25.62
C PRO A 217 6.76 -9.53 25.78
N CYS A 218 6.08 -8.41 25.97
CA CYS A 218 6.62 -7.16 26.43
C CYS A 218 7.06 -7.27 27.90
N ALA A 219 7.86 -6.31 28.37
CA ALA A 219 8.36 -6.30 29.75
C ALA A 219 7.23 -6.29 30.82
N ASN A 220 6.05 -5.78 30.47
CA ASN A 220 4.85 -5.77 31.31
C ASN A 220 4.00 -7.07 31.20
N GLY A 221 4.51 -8.12 30.53
CA GLY A 221 3.83 -9.39 30.34
C GLY A 221 2.76 -9.42 29.24
N LYS A 222 2.48 -8.29 28.59
CA LYS A 222 1.50 -8.21 27.49
C LYS A 222 2.12 -8.65 26.18
N THR A 223 1.32 -9.18 25.27
CA THR A 223 1.75 -9.42 23.89
C THR A 223 1.75 -8.10 23.12
N PRO A 224 2.69 -7.87 22.17
CA PRO A 224 2.67 -6.71 21.28
C PRO A 224 1.32 -6.54 20.58
N ASP A 225 0.74 -7.64 20.08
CA ASP A 225 -0.56 -7.75 19.40
C ASP A 225 -0.76 -6.68 18.31
N VAL A 226 -0.28 -6.97 17.10
CA VAL A 226 -0.46 -6.07 15.94
C VAL A 226 -1.64 -6.56 15.13
N THR A 227 -2.62 -5.68 14.92
CA THR A 227 -3.85 -6.02 14.20
C THR A 227 -3.61 -6.10 12.70
N GLN A 228 -2.81 -5.18 12.14
CA GLN A 228 -2.54 -5.15 10.72
C GLN A 228 -1.11 -4.67 10.39
N ILE A 229 -0.53 -5.22 9.34
CA ILE A 229 0.73 -4.78 8.74
C ILE A 229 0.47 -4.39 7.28
N VAL A 230 0.86 -3.17 6.92
CA VAL A 230 0.79 -2.66 5.55
C VAL A 230 2.21 -2.54 5.01
N PHE A 231 2.57 -3.42 4.09
CA PHE A 231 3.84 -3.37 3.37
C PHE A 231 3.70 -2.48 2.15
N VAL A 232 4.55 -1.47 2.04
CA VAL A 232 4.57 -0.55 0.90
C VAL A 232 5.94 -0.64 0.23
N ALA A 233 5.97 -1.08 -1.03
CA ALA A 233 7.18 -1.23 -1.84
C ALA A 233 8.32 -2.03 -1.16
N THR A 234 7.96 -3.04 -0.37
CA THR A 234 8.95 -3.81 0.41
C THR A 234 9.70 -4.82 -0.48
N PRO A 235 11.04 -4.83 -0.51
CA PRO A 235 11.82 -5.80 -1.28
C PRO A 235 11.90 -7.16 -0.56
N HIS A 236 10.79 -7.90 -0.50
CA HIS A 236 10.71 -9.15 0.30
C HIS A 236 11.73 -10.22 -0.11
N LEU A 237 12.19 -10.20 -1.37
CA LEU A 237 13.21 -11.12 -1.89
C LEU A 237 14.50 -10.39 -2.29
N GLY A 238 14.70 -9.16 -1.81
CA GLY A 238 15.80 -8.27 -2.15
C GLY A 238 15.56 -7.44 -3.42
N SER A 239 16.49 -6.55 -3.73
CA SER A 239 16.50 -5.73 -4.93
C SER A 239 17.83 -5.87 -5.67
N PRO A 240 17.83 -6.16 -6.99
CA PRO A 240 19.06 -6.14 -7.78
C PRO A 240 19.79 -4.79 -7.71
N LYS A 241 19.06 -3.67 -7.56
CA LYS A 241 19.66 -2.33 -7.46
C LYS A 241 20.66 -2.21 -6.29
N ALA A 242 20.51 -3.01 -5.23
CA ALA A 242 21.46 -3.07 -4.13
C ALA A 242 22.87 -3.51 -4.58
N ILE A 243 22.98 -4.41 -5.58
CA ILE A 243 24.27 -4.86 -6.12
C ILE A 243 24.99 -3.69 -6.76
N LYS A 244 24.30 -2.98 -7.67
CA LYS A 244 24.84 -1.79 -8.32
C LYS A 244 25.22 -0.73 -7.28
N ALA A 245 24.43 -0.62 -6.22
CA ALA A 245 24.71 0.34 -5.17
C ALA A 245 26.02 0.08 -4.43
N VAL A 246 26.25 -1.17 -4.03
CA VAL A 246 27.49 -1.56 -3.38
C VAL A 246 28.66 -1.54 -4.37
N ALA A 247 28.47 -2.03 -5.59
CA ALA A 247 29.57 -2.25 -6.54
C ALA A 247 30.05 -0.98 -7.26
N GLU A 248 29.11 -0.12 -7.64
CA GLU A 248 29.38 1.07 -8.46
C GLU A 248 29.20 2.38 -7.69
N GLY A 249 29.01 2.33 -6.36
CA GLY A 249 28.69 3.52 -5.57
C GLY A 249 27.48 4.26 -6.15
N TYR A 250 26.44 3.50 -6.51
CA TYR A 250 25.19 4.07 -6.97
C TYR A 250 24.24 4.12 -5.77
N ASN A 251 23.39 5.13 -5.64
CA ASN A 251 22.49 5.14 -4.47
C ASN A 251 21.17 4.43 -4.80
N ILE A 252 20.69 3.57 -3.90
CA ILE A 252 19.42 2.85 -4.04
C ILE A 252 18.25 3.82 -4.22
N LEU A 253 18.29 5.02 -3.63
CA LEU A 253 17.18 5.98 -3.64
C LEU A 253 17.50 7.34 -4.31
N PHE A 254 18.75 7.80 -4.42
CA PHE A 254 19.01 9.20 -4.80
C PHE A 254 18.55 9.61 -6.19
N ASP A 255 18.53 8.70 -7.15
CA ASP A 255 18.07 9.04 -8.50
C ASP A 255 16.55 9.26 -8.57
N GLU A 256 15.81 8.82 -7.55
CA GLU A 256 14.37 9.05 -7.37
C GLU A 256 14.09 10.30 -6.51
N LEU A 257 15.08 10.76 -5.72
CA LEU A 257 14.96 11.95 -4.88
C LEU A 257 15.11 13.23 -5.71
N THR A 258 14.07 13.56 -6.47
CA THR A 258 13.99 14.79 -7.27
C THR A 258 14.15 16.06 -6.43
N GLY A 259 13.70 16.03 -5.16
CA GLY A 259 13.82 17.12 -4.19
C GLY A 259 15.27 17.58 -3.97
N LEU A 260 16.24 16.68 -4.01
CA LEU A 260 17.65 17.03 -3.84
C LEU A 260 18.18 18.03 -4.87
N ARG A 261 17.76 17.87 -6.13
CA ARG A 261 18.21 18.73 -7.23
C ARG A 261 17.77 20.19 -7.03
N LYS A 262 16.74 20.41 -6.20
CA LYS A 262 16.20 21.73 -5.89
C LYS A 262 16.99 22.44 -4.77
N TYR A 263 17.61 21.68 -3.85
CA TYR A 263 18.21 22.24 -2.63
C TYR A 263 19.73 22.09 -2.55
N LEU A 264 20.33 21.16 -3.29
CA LEU A 264 21.77 20.97 -3.35
C LEU A 264 22.31 21.38 -4.73
N GLY A 265 23.43 22.10 -4.73
CA GLY A 265 24.24 22.27 -5.91
C GLY A 265 24.84 20.95 -6.37
N TRP A 266 25.40 20.96 -7.58
CA TRP A 266 26.05 19.78 -8.16
C TRP A 266 27.20 19.26 -7.28
N PHE A 267 27.95 20.15 -6.64
CA PHE A 267 29.09 19.80 -5.79
C PHE A 267 28.68 19.11 -4.49
N GLU A 268 27.70 19.66 -3.76
CA GLU A 268 27.20 19.10 -2.50
C GLU A 268 26.57 17.72 -2.71
N ARG A 269 25.87 17.54 -3.83
CA ARG A 269 25.31 16.24 -4.22
C ARG A 269 26.40 15.19 -4.40
N ASN A 270 27.50 15.53 -5.08
CA ASN A 270 28.58 14.59 -5.33
C ASN A 270 29.28 14.18 -4.02
N TYR A 271 29.56 15.12 -3.13
CA TYR A 271 30.17 14.80 -1.83
C TYR A 271 29.28 13.91 -0.96
N LEU A 272 27.97 14.18 -0.93
CA LEU A 272 27.02 13.38 -0.16
C LEU A 272 26.90 11.96 -0.74
N LEU A 273 26.84 11.84 -2.07
CA LEU A 273 26.86 10.55 -2.75
C LEU A 273 28.15 9.79 -2.42
N ASP A 274 29.31 10.43 -2.54
CA ASP A 274 30.60 9.83 -2.23
C ASP A 274 30.67 9.35 -0.78
N ALA A 275 30.19 10.14 0.19
CA ALA A 275 30.14 9.75 1.59
C ALA A 275 29.24 8.51 1.83
N ILE A 276 28.05 8.48 1.23
CA ILE A 276 27.15 7.31 1.35
C ILE A 276 27.75 6.09 0.65
N ASN A 277 28.38 6.28 -0.50
CA ASN A 277 28.98 5.21 -1.27
C ASN A 277 30.19 4.60 -0.56
N GLN A 278 31.04 5.45 0.02
CA GLN A 278 32.23 5.01 0.76
C GLN A 278 31.88 4.34 2.08
N ALA A 279 30.90 4.87 2.83
CA ALA A 279 30.49 4.25 4.09
C ALA A 279 29.52 3.07 3.88
N GLY A 280 28.77 3.06 2.76
CA GLY A 280 27.73 2.08 2.45
C GLY A 280 28.18 0.64 2.43
N ILE A 281 29.42 0.40 1.99
CA ILE A 281 30.07 -0.91 2.03
C ILE A 281 30.11 -1.49 3.46
N SER A 282 30.13 -0.66 4.50
CA SER A 282 30.23 -1.11 5.89
C SER A 282 28.87 -1.38 6.54
N TYR A 283 27.75 -1.18 5.84
CA TYR A 283 26.41 -1.30 6.42
C TYR A 283 25.86 -2.72 6.27
N PRO A 284 25.64 -3.47 7.37
CA PRO A 284 25.02 -4.80 7.28
C PRO A 284 23.64 -4.77 6.60
N SER A 285 22.83 -3.74 6.83
CA SER A 285 21.49 -3.60 6.24
C SER A 285 21.49 -3.57 4.71
N LEU A 286 22.56 -3.07 4.09
CA LEU A 286 22.67 -2.98 2.64
C LEU A 286 22.84 -4.36 2.01
N TYR A 287 23.62 -5.24 2.64
CA TYR A 287 23.76 -6.65 2.23
C TYR A 287 22.49 -7.47 2.47
N GLU A 288 21.68 -7.07 3.45
CA GLU A 288 20.36 -7.64 3.71
C GLU A 288 19.30 -7.18 2.68
N LEU A 289 19.65 -6.34 1.70
CA LEU A 289 18.80 -6.05 0.53
C LEU A 289 19.17 -6.87 -0.69
N LEU A 290 20.22 -7.69 -0.63
CA LEU A 290 20.66 -8.50 -1.77
C LEU A 290 19.58 -9.52 -2.17
N PRO A 291 19.47 -9.87 -3.45
CA PRO A 291 18.49 -10.86 -3.90
C PRO A 291 18.73 -12.25 -3.29
N ILE A 292 17.90 -12.66 -2.33
CA ILE A 292 18.06 -13.94 -1.61
C ILE A 292 18.02 -15.17 -2.52
N ARG A 293 17.41 -15.05 -3.71
CA ARG A 293 17.37 -16.11 -4.74
C ARG A 293 18.75 -16.49 -5.28
N THR A 294 19.76 -15.66 -5.07
CA THR A 294 21.15 -15.97 -5.43
C THR A 294 21.82 -16.94 -4.44
N SER A 295 21.28 -17.07 -3.23
CA SER A 295 21.82 -17.94 -2.19
C SER A 295 21.64 -19.43 -2.54
N GLU A 296 22.74 -20.15 -2.73
CA GLU A 296 22.71 -21.60 -2.89
C GLU A 296 22.23 -22.29 -1.61
N TYR A 297 22.70 -21.84 -0.45
CA TYR A 297 22.28 -22.35 0.86
C TYR A 297 20.77 -22.24 1.05
N CYS A 298 20.19 -21.08 0.74
CA CYS A 298 18.77 -20.87 0.94
C CYS A 298 17.92 -21.63 -0.08
N ASN A 299 18.36 -21.69 -1.34
CA ASN A 299 17.68 -22.46 -2.39
C ASN A 299 17.61 -23.95 -2.06
N GLN A 300 18.65 -24.52 -1.43
CA GLN A 300 18.64 -25.91 -0.96
C GLN A 300 17.63 -26.12 0.18
N LYS A 301 17.52 -25.17 1.11
CA LYS A 301 16.60 -25.25 2.25
C LYS A 301 15.15 -24.95 1.88
N LYS A 302 14.92 -24.11 0.87
CA LYS A 302 13.61 -23.60 0.48
C LYS A 302 13.41 -23.76 -1.03
N PRO A 303 13.10 -24.99 -1.51
CA PRO A 303 12.99 -25.29 -2.94
C PRO A 303 11.95 -24.46 -3.71
N LEU A 304 10.95 -23.89 -3.03
CA LEU A 304 9.98 -22.98 -3.65
C LEU A 304 10.61 -21.66 -4.09
N LEU A 305 11.67 -21.18 -3.42
CA LEU A 305 12.45 -20.02 -3.83
C LEU A 305 13.27 -20.30 -5.10
N ALA A 306 13.79 -21.53 -5.23
CA ALA A 306 14.69 -21.95 -6.30
C ALA A 306 14.03 -22.10 -7.69
N LYS A 307 12.69 -22.04 -7.77
CA LYS A 307 11.94 -22.20 -9.03
C LYS A 307 11.92 -20.95 -9.91
N ALA A 308 12.41 -19.82 -9.41
CA ALA A 308 12.41 -18.55 -10.12
C ALA A 308 13.81 -18.21 -10.67
N SER A 309 13.87 -17.36 -11.70
CA SER A 309 15.15 -16.94 -12.29
C SER A 309 16.03 -16.22 -11.27
N VAL A 310 17.33 -16.55 -11.29
CA VAL A 310 18.34 -15.88 -10.48
C VAL A 310 18.68 -14.54 -11.14
N PRO A 311 18.64 -13.42 -10.40
CA PRO A 311 18.80 -12.09 -10.99
C PRO A 311 20.26 -11.70 -11.28
N VAL A 312 21.22 -12.61 -11.14
CA VAL A 312 22.64 -12.34 -11.41
C VAL A 312 23.31 -13.56 -12.02
N VAL A 313 24.06 -13.34 -13.08
CA VAL A 313 24.92 -14.37 -13.70
C VAL A 313 26.34 -13.86 -13.92
N GLY A 314 27.27 -14.79 -14.16
CA GLY A 314 28.66 -14.50 -14.50
C GLY A 314 28.99 -14.76 -15.98
N ASP A 315 30.30 -14.80 -16.26
CA ASP A 315 30.92 -14.92 -17.59
C ASP A 315 30.37 -16.05 -18.49
N ASP A 316 29.86 -17.14 -17.91
CA ASP A 316 29.32 -18.31 -18.59
C ASP A 316 27.78 -18.37 -18.58
N ASN A 317 27.13 -17.25 -18.26
CA ASN A 317 25.69 -17.13 -18.02
C ASN A 317 25.16 -18.05 -16.90
N LYS A 318 26.03 -18.57 -16.02
CA LYS A 318 25.57 -19.33 -14.85
C LYS A 318 25.16 -18.40 -13.72
N PRO A 319 24.13 -18.78 -12.94
CA PRO A 319 23.76 -18.09 -11.72
C PRO A 319 24.95 -17.90 -10.78
N LEU A 320 25.06 -16.71 -10.18
CA LEU A 320 26.08 -16.42 -9.17
C LEU A 320 25.46 -16.35 -7.77
N ASN A 321 26.22 -16.82 -6.78
CA ASN A 321 25.87 -16.64 -5.37
C ASN A 321 26.46 -15.34 -4.83
N LEU A 322 25.61 -14.35 -4.56
CA LEU A 322 26.04 -13.06 -4.01
C LEU A 322 26.36 -13.11 -2.51
N PHE A 323 26.06 -14.21 -1.83
CA PHE A 323 26.41 -14.42 -0.43
C PHE A 323 27.74 -15.17 -0.26
N ASP A 324 28.38 -15.53 -1.38
CA ASP A 324 29.74 -16.06 -1.42
C ASP A 324 30.74 -14.91 -1.65
N VAL A 325 31.65 -14.70 -0.69
CA VAL A 325 32.70 -13.69 -0.78
C VAL A 325 33.62 -13.90 -1.98
N ASP A 326 33.79 -15.14 -2.43
CA ASP A 326 34.63 -15.45 -3.60
C ASP A 326 34.01 -14.91 -4.90
N THR A 327 32.68 -14.81 -4.99
CA THR A 327 32.00 -14.10 -6.09
C THR A 327 32.45 -12.64 -6.11
N TRP A 328 32.39 -11.95 -4.96
CA TRP A 328 32.75 -10.54 -4.87
C TRP A 328 34.21 -10.29 -5.23
N ARG A 329 35.09 -11.20 -4.81
CA ARG A 329 36.53 -11.18 -5.12
C ARG A 329 36.79 -11.42 -6.61
N ARG A 330 36.16 -12.44 -7.19
CA ARG A 330 36.33 -12.82 -8.61
C ARG A 330 35.94 -11.69 -9.56
N TYR A 331 34.84 -11.00 -9.25
CA TYR A 331 34.30 -9.92 -10.06
C TYR A 331 34.77 -8.52 -9.59
N ASP A 332 35.72 -8.45 -8.65
CA ASP A 332 36.23 -7.22 -7.99
C ASP A 332 35.12 -6.19 -7.73
N LEU A 333 33.99 -6.66 -7.17
CA LEU A 333 32.79 -5.84 -6.97
C LEU A 333 33.08 -4.66 -6.03
N LEU A 334 34.11 -4.74 -5.19
CA LEU A 334 34.54 -3.64 -4.32
C LEU A 334 35.84 -2.98 -4.77
N HIS A 335 36.11 -2.91 -6.08
CA HIS A 335 37.33 -2.31 -6.66
C HIS A 335 37.68 -0.91 -6.11
N ARG A 336 36.68 -0.18 -5.59
CA ARG A 336 36.81 1.15 -5.00
C ARG A 336 37.40 1.19 -3.58
N ILE A 337 37.45 0.06 -2.87
CA ILE A 337 37.99 0.00 -1.51
C ILE A 337 39.52 0.00 -1.55
N GLY A 338 40.14 1.14 -1.86
CA GLY A 338 41.57 1.34 -1.74
C GLY A 338 42.45 0.31 -2.47
N ALA A 339 43.66 0.08 -1.95
CA ALA A 339 44.65 -0.80 -2.57
C ALA A 339 44.25 -2.29 -2.46
N PRO A 340 44.72 -3.18 -3.37
CA PRO A 340 44.35 -4.59 -3.38
C PRO A 340 44.56 -5.33 -2.05
N ALA A 341 45.60 -4.99 -1.28
CA ALA A 341 45.85 -5.59 0.04
C ALA A 341 44.77 -5.22 1.08
N VAL A 342 44.26 -3.98 1.03
CA VAL A 342 43.16 -3.52 1.88
C VAL A 342 41.87 -4.25 1.49
N ARG A 343 41.59 -4.40 0.19
CA ARG A 343 40.44 -5.18 -0.31
C ARG A 343 40.49 -6.63 0.13
N ALA A 344 41.64 -7.27 0.02
CA ALA A 344 41.82 -8.66 0.43
C ALA A 344 41.50 -8.85 1.92
N SER A 345 42.02 -7.95 2.78
CA SER A 345 41.70 -7.93 4.21
C SER A 345 40.21 -7.72 4.47
N TYR A 346 39.60 -6.76 3.78
CA TYR A 346 38.18 -6.43 3.94
C TYR A 346 37.27 -7.59 3.54
N TYR A 347 37.57 -8.26 2.42
CA TYR A 347 36.80 -9.42 1.97
C TYR A 347 36.74 -10.50 3.07
N GLU A 348 37.89 -10.83 3.66
CA GLU A 348 37.98 -11.90 4.66
C GLU A 348 37.38 -11.52 6.02
N HIS A 349 37.70 -10.34 6.54
CA HIS A 349 37.41 -10.00 7.93
C HIS A 349 36.08 -9.25 8.12
N ASP A 350 35.62 -8.52 7.11
CA ASP A 350 34.43 -7.67 7.20
C ASP A 350 33.29 -8.19 6.33
N LEU A 351 33.55 -8.39 5.03
CA LEU A 351 32.50 -8.74 4.07
C LEU A 351 31.96 -10.16 4.29
N ALA A 352 32.82 -11.17 4.39
CA ALA A 352 32.38 -12.56 4.51
C ALA A 352 31.43 -12.79 5.72
N PRO A 353 31.72 -12.27 6.93
CA PRO A 353 30.78 -12.34 8.05
C PRO A 353 29.48 -11.58 7.80
N MET A 354 29.51 -10.42 7.13
CA MET A 354 28.30 -9.66 6.80
C MET A 354 27.40 -10.41 5.82
N LEU A 355 27.97 -10.95 4.74
CA LEU A 355 27.24 -11.76 3.75
C LEU A 355 26.62 -13.00 4.41
N SER A 356 27.37 -13.71 5.24
CA SER A 356 26.86 -14.90 5.93
C SER A 356 25.68 -14.58 6.86
N ARG A 357 25.77 -13.49 7.64
CA ARG A 357 24.66 -13.06 8.51
C ARG A 357 23.44 -12.61 7.70
N ALA A 358 23.65 -11.85 6.62
CA ALA A 358 22.59 -11.41 5.73
C ALA A 358 21.88 -12.60 5.07
N GLU A 359 22.63 -13.60 4.60
CA GLU A 359 22.09 -14.83 4.01
C GLU A 359 21.21 -15.59 5.00
N GLN A 360 21.69 -15.79 6.23
CA GLN A 360 20.95 -16.48 7.29
C GLN A 360 19.65 -15.75 7.63
N LEU A 361 19.73 -14.43 7.84
CA LEU A 361 18.58 -13.59 8.19
C LEU A 361 17.53 -13.58 7.07
N LEU A 362 17.93 -13.31 5.84
CA LEU A 362 17.03 -13.30 4.69
C LEU A 362 16.43 -14.66 4.43
N CYS A 363 17.24 -15.72 4.54
CA CYS A 363 16.74 -17.06 4.34
C CYS A 363 15.68 -17.45 5.37
N GLU A 364 15.85 -17.06 6.64
CA GLU A 364 14.85 -17.29 7.69
C GLU A 364 13.47 -16.77 7.31
N ILE A 365 13.39 -15.52 6.82
CA ILE A 365 12.12 -14.86 6.52
C ILE A 365 11.61 -15.07 5.08
N ALA A 366 12.39 -15.70 4.21
CA ALA A 366 12.06 -15.80 2.79
C ALA A 366 10.74 -16.55 2.52
N ASP A 367 10.38 -17.53 3.36
CA ASP A 367 9.10 -18.24 3.30
C ASP A 367 8.16 -17.95 4.50
N PHE A 368 8.50 -16.96 5.32
CA PHE A 368 7.64 -16.58 6.42
C PHE A 368 6.44 -15.80 5.90
N ASP A 369 5.24 -16.20 6.33
CA ASP A 369 4.00 -15.48 6.05
C ASP A 369 3.57 -14.63 7.26
N PRO A 370 3.67 -13.28 7.17
CA PRO A 370 3.24 -12.39 8.23
C PRO A 370 1.73 -12.47 8.56
N ALA A 371 0.93 -13.07 7.67
CA ALA A 371 -0.49 -13.33 7.92
C ALA A 371 -0.75 -14.24 9.12
N THR A 372 0.26 -15.02 9.53
CA THR A 372 0.20 -15.88 10.72
C THR A 372 0.23 -15.10 12.03
N VAL A 373 0.46 -13.79 11.97
CA VAL A 373 0.62 -12.90 13.12
C VAL A 373 -0.39 -11.75 13.12
N ALA A 374 -0.69 -11.18 11.95
CA ALA A 374 -1.57 -10.03 11.78
C ALA A 374 -2.29 -10.08 10.44
N ASP A 375 -3.32 -9.26 10.23
CA ASP A 375 -3.83 -9.01 8.87
C ASP A 375 -2.74 -8.31 8.04
N VAL A 376 -2.59 -8.64 6.75
CA VAL A 376 -1.51 -8.10 5.92
C VAL A 376 -2.05 -7.54 4.61
N VAL A 377 -1.60 -6.32 4.28
CA VAL A 377 -1.80 -5.70 2.96
C VAL A 377 -0.44 -5.50 2.29
N TYR A 378 -0.33 -5.90 1.02
CA TYR A 378 0.85 -5.69 0.20
C TYR A 378 0.56 -4.66 -0.89
N LEU A 379 1.22 -3.51 -0.84
CA LEU A 379 1.16 -2.47 -1.87
C LEU A 379 2.51 -2.45 -2.61
N PHE A 380 2.51 -2.71 -3.91
CA PHE A 380 3.74 -2.72 -4.71
C PHE A 380 3.61 -1.80 -5.93
N GLY A 381 4.71 -1.15 -6.28
CA GLY A 381 4.71 -0.19 -7.38
C GLY A 381 4.91 -0.86 -8.74
N ARG A 382 4.24 -0.29 -9.74
CA ARG A 382 4.44 -0.58 -11.15
C ARG A 382 4.52 0.76 -11.90
N GLU A 383 5.73 1.24 -12.14
CA GLU A 383 5.93 2.48 -12.89
C GLU A 383 5.67 2.27 -14.38
N LYS A 384 5.10 3.27 -15.06
CA LYS A 384 4.82 3.23 -16.51
C LYS A 384 6.10 3.13 -17.36
N THR A 385 7.17 3.75 -16.88
CA THR A 385 8.49 3.69 -17.47
C THR A 385 9.28 2.59 -16.78
N ASP A 386 9.37 1.44 -17.44
CA ASP A 386 10.22 0.35 -16.98
C ASP A 386 11.67 0.87 -16.87
N ARG A 387 12.13 1.03 -15.63
CA ARG A 387 13.53 1.37 -15.28
C ARG A 387 14.07 0.53 -14.13
N THR A 388 13.29 -0.45 -13.67
CA THR A 388 13.68 -1.31 -12.55
C THR A 388 14.65 -2.38 -13.00
N PHE A 389 15.79 -2.50 -12.33
CA PHE A 389 16.73 -3.57 -12.62
C PHE A 389 16.15 -4.92 -12.20
N GLY A 390 16.03 -5.84 -13.16
CA GLY A 390 15.58 -7.20 -12.90
C GLY A 390 16.71 -8.20 -12.84
N TRP A 391 17.78 -7.94 -13.58
CA TRP A 391 18.88 -8.88 -13.78
C TRP A 391 20.20 -8.16 -14.11
N PHE A 392 21.33 -8.74 -13.70
CA PHE A 392 22.68 -8.28 -14.00
C PHE A 392 23.58 -9.41 -14.56
N HIS A 393 24.43 -9.04 -15.52
CA HIS A 393 25.56 -9.84 -15.97
C HIS A 393 26.84 -9.28 -15.35
N LEU A 394 27.63 -10.17 -14.74
CA LEU A 394 28.93 -9.82 -14.18
C LEU A 394 30.06 -10.37 -15.05
N HIS A 395 31.03 -9.51 -15.38
CA HIS A 395 32.22 -9.88 -16.14
C HIS A 395 33.49 -9.74 -15.31
N SER A 396 34.32 -10.79 -15.30
CA SER A 396 35.57 -10.78 -14.53
C SER A 396 36.71 -10.09 -15.31
N GLY A 397 37.63 -9.44 -14.60
CA GLY A 397 38.83 -8.83 -15.20
C GLY A 397 38.64 -7.48 -15.90
N VAL A 398 37.45 -6.85 -15.79
CA VAL A 398 37.18 -5.49 -16.29
C VAL A 398 36.92 -4.51 -15.15
N SER A 399 37.18 -3.21 -15.37
CA SER A 399 37.01 -2.18 -14.33
C SER A 399 35.56 -1.92 -13.95
N ASN A 400 34.61 -2.14 -14.87
CA ASN A 400 33.17 -2.13 -14.62
C ASN A 400 32.67 -3.56 -14.72
N SER A 401 32.57 -4.23 -13.57
CA SER A 401 32.18 -5.63 -13.51
C SER A 401 30.72 -5.88 -13.87
N ILE A 402 29.86 -4.86 -13.87
CA ILE A 402 28.51 -4.94 -14.44
C ILE A 402 28.58 -4.45 -15.89
N ASP A 403 28.53 -5.37 -16.86
CA ASP A 403 28.61 -5.06 -18.29
C ASP A 403 27.26 -5.20 -19.02
N GLY A 404 26.26 -5.79 -18.35
CA GLY A 404 24.90 -5.92 -18.86
C GLY A 404 23.84 -5.89 -17.75
N SER A 405 22.69 -5.30 -18.04
CA SER A 405 21.53 -5.32 -17.15
C SER A 405 20.25 -5.42 -17.94
N SER A 406 19.25 -6.12 -17.42
CA SER A 406 17.90 -6.05 -17.97
C SER A 406 16.99 -5.21 -17.07
N ILE A 407 16.10 -4.48 -17.74
CA ILE A 407 15.03 -3.77 -17.08
C ILE A 407 13.80 -4.68 -17.08
N VAL A 408 13.14 -4.75 -15.93
CA VAL A 408 11.87 -5.45 -15.75
C VAL A 408 10.86 -4.50 -15.12
N GLN A 409 9.61 -4.96 -15.10
CA GLN A 409 8.54 -4.26 -14.41
C GLN A 409 8.79 -4.17 -12.90
N GLY A 410 8.62 -2.97 -12.35
CA GLY A 410 8.77 -2.64 -10.94
C GLY A 410 8.48 -1.17 -10.68
N ASP A 411 8.90 -0.69 -9.52
CA ASP A 411 8.69 0.69 -9.05
C ASP A 411 9.90 1.62 -9.27
N GLY A 412 10.89 1.18 -10.06
CA GLY A 412 12.18 1.85 -10.29
C GLY A 412 13.30 1.39 -9.34
N THR A 413 12.96 0.72 -8.25
CA THR A 413 13.92 0.16 -7.28
C THR A 413 13.71 -1.33 -7.04
N VAL A 414 12.48 -1.76 -6.79
CA VAL A 414 12.10 -3.12 -6.43
C VAL A 414 11.30 -3.75 -7.58
N PRO A 415 11.75 -4.90 -8.13
CA PRO A 415 11.01 -5.58 -9.17
C PRO A 415 9.73 -6.20 -8.61
N VAL A 416 8.69 -6.26 -9.44
CA VAL A 416 7.35 -6.77 -9.06
C VAL A 416 7.43 -8.14 -8.38
N TYR A 417 8.26 -9.06 -8.90
CA TYR A 417 8.40 -10.41 -8.34
C TYR A 417 8.93 -10.44 -6.90
N SER A 418 9.65 -9.40 -6.48
CA SER A 418 10.20 -9.27 -5.12
C SER A 418 9.18 -8.59 -4.21
N ALA A 419 8.48 -7.57 -4.71
CA ALA A 419 7.53 -6.79 -3.93
C ALA A 419 6.20 -7.52 -3.65
N GLN A 420 5.74 -8.39 -4.54
CA GLN A 420 4.43 -9.06 -4.40
C GLN A 420 4.39 -10.14 -3.30
N ASN A 421 5.54 -10.69 -2.90
CA ASN A 421 5.64 -11.78 -1.91
C ASN A 421 4.73 -13.01 -2.19
N PHE A 422 4.33 -13.26 -3.44
CA PHE A 422 3.40 -14.33 -3.82
C PHE A 422 3.86 -15.75 -3.48
N LEU A 423 5.16 -15.94 -3.23
CA LEU A 423 5.68 -17.25 -2.84
C LEU A 423 5.11 -17.74 -1.51
N VAL A 424 4.71 -16.82 -0.63
CA VAL A 424 4.28 -17.14 0.74
C VAL A 424 3.09 -16.37 1.29
N SER A 425 2.63 -15.33 0.61
CA SER A 425 1.40 -14.66 1.04
C SER A 425 0.21 -15.60 0.90
N THR A 426 -0.33 -16.08 2.03
CA THR A 426 -1.68 -16.68 2.05
C THR A 426 -2.76 -15.61 2.00
N THR A 427 -2.40 -14.35 2.28
CA THR A 427 -3.29 -13.22 2.06
C THR A 427 -3.47 -12.97 0.58
N ARG A 428 -4.69 -12.57 0.21
CA ARG A 428 -5.04 -12.17 -1.16
C ARG A 428 -5.20 -10.65 -1.29
N GLN A 429 -4.62 -9.88 -0.35
CA GLN A 429 -4.70 -8.42 -0.28
C GLN A 429 -3.42 -7.81 -0.85
N THR A 430 -3.21 -8.04 -2.14
CA THR A 430 -2.06 -7.54 -2.89
C THR A 430 -2.56 -6.56 -3.93
N THR A 431 -2.12 -5.31 -3.85
CA THR A 431 -2.57 -4.21 -4.72
C THR A 431 -1.38 -3.60 -5.45
N GLU A 432 -1.52 -3.53 -6.77
CA GLU A 432 -0.59 -2.82 -7.63
C GLU A 432 -0.88 -1.33 -7.59
N VAL A 433 0.16 -0.51 -7.48
CA VAL A 433 0.06 0.95 -7.48
C VAL A 433 0.90 1.51 -8.62
N GLN A 434 0.32 2.34 -9.47
CA GLN A 434 1.01 2.97 -10.60
C GLN A 434 1.86 4.17 -10.13
N ALA A 435 2.92 3.89 -9.38
CA ALA A 435 3.81 4.86 -8.77
C ALA A 435 5.26 4.33 -8.74
N ASP A 436 6.21 5.25 -8.63
CA ASP A 436 7.60 4.91 -8.33
C ASP A 436 7.80 4.59 -6.84
N HIS A 437 8.97 4.08 -6.51
CA HIS A 437 9.33 3.60 -5.18
C HIS A 437 9.20 4.67 -4.09
N THR A 438 9.43 5.94 -4.39
CA THR A 438 9.35 7.03 -3.40
C THR A 438 7.97 7.69 -3.35
N SER A 439 7.25 7.73 -4.47
CA SER A 439 5.92 8.35 -4.53
C SER A 439 4.78 7.42 -4.13
N ILE A 440 4.98 6.09 -4.16
CA ILE A 440 3.96 5.10 -3.79
C ILE A 440 3.39 5.31 -2.40
N ILE A 441 4.20 5.76 -1.43
CA ILE A 441 3.73 5.99 -0.05
C ILE A 441 2.70 7.13 0.03
N ASN A 442 2.78 8.11 -0.88
CA ASN A 442 1.83 9.23 -1.00
C ASN A 442 0.72 8.96 -2.03
N SER A 443 0.62 7.74 -2.55
CA SER A 443 -0.40 7.41 -3.56
C SER A 443 -1.81 7.46 -2.97
N ALA A 444 -2.79 7.76 -3.83
CA ALA A 444 -4.20 7.73 -3.46
C ALA A 444 -4.60 6.39 -2.83
N THR A 445 -4.03 5.27 -3.31
CA THR A 445 -4.26 3.93 -2.74
C THR A 445 -3.87 3.85 -1.25
N VAL A 446 -2.71 4.39 -0.87
CA VAL A 446 -2.27 4.41 0.53
C VAL A 446 -3.16 5.33 1.36
N LEU A 447 -3.46 6.53 0.84
CA LEU A 447 -4.33 7.50 1.54
C LEU A 447 -5.75 6.97 1.75
N HIS A 448 -6.30 6.23 0.78
CA HIS A 448 -7.61 5.58 0.92
C HIS A 448 -7.59 4.43 1.92
N LEU A 449 -6.51 3.66 1.99
CA LEU A 449 -6.34 2.64 3.04
C LEU A 449 -6.34 3.28 4.43
N LEU A 450 -5.63 4.40 4.59
CA LEU A 450 -5.63 5.17 5.83
C LEU A 450 -7.03 5.70 6.19
N ASP A 451 -7.78 6.18 5.21
CA ASP A 451 -9.18 6.56 5.40
C ASP A 451 -10.03 5.39 5.88
N ASP A 452 -9.93 4.23 5.21
CA ASP A 452 -10.64 3.01 5.61
C ASP A 452 -10.35 2.65 7.07
N LEU A 453 -9.09 2.73 7.51
CA LEU A 453 -8.68 2.43 8.89
C LEU A 453 -9.38 3.34 9.91
N TYR A 454 -9.31 4.65 9.70
CA TYR A 454 -9.88 5.63 10.63
C TYR A 454 -11.41 5.67 10.59
N VAL A 455 -12.02 5.52 9.41
CA VAL A 455 -13.48 5.44 9.25
C VAL A 455 -14.02 4.21 9.99
N LYS A 456 -13.42 3.02 9.77
CA LYS A 456 -13.84 1.79 10.46
C LYS A 456 -13.70 1.91 11.98
N ALA A 457 -12.60 2.49 12.46
CA ALA A 457 -12.38 2.69 13.90
C ALA A 457 -13.40 3.64 14.52
N THR A 458 -13.66 4.77 13.86
CA THR A 458 -14.65 5.77 14.30
C THR A 458 -16.05 5.18 14.32
N GLN A 459 -16.39 4.45 13.25
CA GLN A 459 -17.67 3.78 13.13
C GLN A 459 -17.87 2.72 14.21
N ARG A 460 -16.87 1.85 14.45
CA ARG A 460 -16.94 0.83 15.51
C ARG A 460 -17.19 1.46 16.88
N ALA A 461 -16.55 2.59 17.17
CA ALA A 461 -16.80 3.33 18.41
C ALA A 461 -18.24 3.85 18.49
N ASP A 462 -18.73 4.46 17.41
CA ASP A 462 -20.09 5.01 17.34
C ASP A 462 -21.16 3.90 17.46
N LEU A 463 -20.91 2.74 16.86
CA LEU A 463 -21.80 1.57 16.98
C LEU A 463 -21.72 0.92 18.36
N GLN A 464 -20.54 0.87 18.98
CA GLN A 464 -20.37 0.33 20.33
C GLN A 464 -21.22 1.09 21.36
N ILE A 465 -21.21 2.43 21.31
CA ILE A 465 -22.05 3.24 22.22
C ILE A 465 -23.54 3.10 21.87
N ALA A 466 -23.89 3.06 20.58
CA ALA A 466 -25.28 2.93 20.13
C ALA A 466 -25.91 1.60 20.60
N ARG A 467 -25.13 0.51 20.67
CA ARG A 467 -25.59 -0.77 21.24
C ARG A 467 -25.89 -0.71 22.71
N SER A 468 -25.11 0.06 23.45
CA SER A 468 -25.22 0.12 24.92
C SER A 468 -26.47 0.90 25.36
N ASN A 469 -26.99 1.78 24.51
CA ASN A 469 -28.12 2.65 24.86
C ASN A 469 -28.95 3.05 23.63
N ASN A 470 -30.24 2.72 23.64
CA ASN A 470 -31.18 3.05 22.55
C ASN A 470 -31.34 4.56 22.30
N GLN A 471 -31.14 5.40 23.32
CA GLN A 471 -31.14 6.86 23.15
C GLN A 471 -29.92 7.31 22.32
N TYR A 472 -28.76 6.69 22.52
CA TYR A 472 -27.55 6.96 21.73
C TYR A 472 -27.71 6.52 20.27
N ALA A 473 -28.35 5.37 20.04
CA ALA A 473 -28.70 4.96 18.68
C ALA A 473 -29.62 5.99 17.98
N SER A 474 -30.59 6.55 18.70
CA SER A 474 -31.49 7.58 18.15
C SER A 474 -30.77 8.92 17.88
N LEU A 475 -29.82 9.31 18.74
CA LEU A 475 -28.95 10.46 18.48
C LEU A 475 -28.10 10.27 17.23
N LEU A 476 -27.54 9.06 17.05
CA LEU A 476 -26.73 8.74 15.89
C LEU A 476 -27.54 8.75 14.59
N VAL A 477 -28.78 8.21 14.60
CA VAL A 477 -29.72 8.33 13.47
C VAL A 477 -29.97 9.81 13.12
N ALA A 478 -30.28 10.64 14.11
CA ALA A 478 -30.55 12.06 13.89
C ALA A 478 -29.34 12.81 13.34
N GLU A 479 -28.13 12.51 13.83
CA GLU A 479 -26.88 13.10 13.33
C GLU A 479 -26.56 12.64 11.91
N THR A 480 -26.73 11.35 11.61
CA THR A 480 -26.59 10.79 10.26
C THR A 480 -27.56 11.46 9.30
N ALA A 481 -28.83 11.62 9.67
CA ALA A 481 -29.84 12.30 8.86
C ALA A 481 -29.53 13.80 8.66
N ALA A 482 -29.06 14.48 9.70
CA ALA A 482 -28.76 15.91 9.67
C ALA A 482 -27.51 16.26 8.85
N THR A 483 -26.48 15.43 8.94
CA THR A 483 -25.22 15.63 8.24
C THR A 483 -25.22 14.98 6.86
N GLY A 484 -26.15 14.07 6.60
CA GLY A 484 -26.14 13.22 5.42
C GLY A 484 -25.00 12.20 5.39
N ARG A 485 -24.21 12.08 6.46
CA ARG A 485 -23.04 11.20 6.55
C ARG A 485 -23.49 9.79 6.95
N LEU A 486 -23.71 8.96 5.95
CA LEU A 486 -24.13 7.57 6.14
C LEU A 486 -23.03 6.77 6.86
N MET A 487 -23.46 5.83 7.70
CA MET A 487 -22.58 4.86 8.35
C MET A 487 -22.04 3.92 7.27
N SER A 488 -20.73 3.64 7.29
CA SER A 488 -20.17 2.69 6.33
C SER A 488 -20.77 1.30 6.53
N VAL A 489 -20.86 0.52 5.47
CA VAL A 489 -21.30 -0.88 5.54
C VAL A 489 -20.25 -1.70 4.81
N SER A 490 -19.92 -2.87 5.34
CA SER A 490 -18.98 -3.80 4.74
C SER A 490 -19.31 -4.02 3.26
N LEU A 491 -18.28 -4.07 2.41
CA LEU A 491 -18.45 -4.46 1.01
C LEU A 491 -18.69 -5.97 0.85
N ASP A 492 -18.61 -6.74 1.94
CA ASP A 492 -18.95 -8.16 1.98
C ASP A 492 -20.41 -8.35 2.44
N PRO A 493 -21.34 -8.71 1.54
CA PRO A 493 -22.76 -8.84 1.89
C PRO A 493 -23.06 -9.92 2.93
N GLN A 494 -22.14 -10.88 3.14
CA GLN A 494 -22.30 -11.90 4.17
C GLN A 494 -22.25 -11.29 5.59
N ALA A 495 -21.52 -10.18 5.76
CA ALA A 495 -21.38 -9.51 7.04
C ALA A 495 -22.65 -8.76 7.48
N TRP A 496 -23.52 -8.37 6.52
CA TRP A 496 -24.69 -7.50 6.77
C TRP A 496 -25.73 -8.08 7.74
N SER A 497 -25.72 -9.38 7.96
CA SER A 497 -26.68 -10.05 8.85
C SER A 497 -26.31 -10.00 10.33
N GLY A 498 -25.10 -9.58 10.68
CA GLY A 498 -24.58 -9.65 12.04
C GLY A 498 -23.79 -8.42 12.49
N GLY A 499 -23.48 -8.39 13.79
CA GLY A 499 -22.49 -7.49 14.37
C GLY A 499 -22.71 -6.01 14.09
N ASP A 500 -21.64 -5.33 13.67
CA ASP A 500 -21.55 -3.88 13.44
C ASP A 500 -22.35 -3.48 12.20
N ASP A 501 -22.28 -4.27 11.13
CA ASP A 501 -22.97 -3.99 9.87
C ASP A 501 -24.49 -3.98 10.04
N LYS A 502 -25.07 -4.94 10.75
CA LYS A 502 -26.52 -4.96 10.99
C LYS A 502 -27.02 -3.66 11.63
N LEU A 503 -26.32 -3.18 12.67
CA LEU A 503 -26.70 -1.94 13.35
C LEU A 503 -26.45 -0.70 12.48
N ALA A 504 -25.35 -0.68 11.72
CA ALA A 504 -25.07 0.39 10.76
C ALA A 504 -26.19 0.51 9.70
N ILE A 505 -26.65 -0.63 9.18
CA ILE A 505 -27.77 -0.71 8.22
C ILE A 505 -29.06 -0.22 8.86
N GLU A 506 -29.37 -0.61 10.10
CA GLU A 506 -30.54 -0.12 10.83
C GLU A 506 -30.51 1.41 11.03
N ILE A 507 -29.35 1.97 11.39
CA ILE A 507 -29.15 3.42 11.52
C ILE A 507 -29.33 4.12 10.18
N ASN A 508 -28.67 3.64 9.12
CA ASN A 508 -28.78 4.21 7.78
C ASN A 508 -30.21 4.15 7.26
N THR A 509 -30.90 3.03 7.43
CA THR A 509 -32.28 2.85 6.96
C THR A 509 -33.21 3.89 7.60
N ARG A 510 -33.06 4.12 8.92
CA ARG A 510 -33.85 5.14 9.63
C ARG A 510 -33.47 6.55 9.20
N ALA A 511 -32.18 6.85 9.10
CA ALA A 511 -31.71 8.18 8.69
C ALA A 511 -32.12 8.54 7.26
N LEU A 512 -32.04 7.58 6.33
CA LEU A 512 -32.51 7.75 4.95
C LEU A 512 -34.01 8.02 4.90
N ALA A 513 -34.81 7.31 5.70
CA ALA A 513 -36.25 7.58 5.81
C ALA A 513 -36.53 9.00 6.32
N ASP A 514 -35.79 9.46 7.33
CA ASP A 514 -35.90 10.83 7.87
C ASP A 514 -35.50 11.90 6.83
N MET A 515 -34.50 11.60 5.99
CA MET A 515 -34.08 12.46 4.88
C MET A 515 -35.01 12.39 3.66
N GLY A 516 -35.96 11.45 3.62
CA GLY A 516 -36.85 11.20 2.48
C GLY A 516 -36.22 10.44 1.32
N TYR A 517 -35.10 9.74 1.55
CA TYR A 517 -34.37 8.94 0.56
C TYR A 517 -34.79 7.47 0.57
N LYS A 518 -34.71 6.83 -0.60
CA LYS A 518 -34.82 5.38 -0.80
C LYS A 518 -33.47 4.80 -1.27
N ALA A 519 -33.37 3.47 -1.28
CA ALA A 519 -32.20 2.76 -1.81
C ALA A 519 -31.82 3.20 -3.24
N ASP A 520 -32.80 3.32 -4.14
CA ASP A 520 -32.61 3.81 -5.51
C ASP A 520 -31.99 5.22 -5.59
N ASP A 521 -32.37 6.12 -4.68
CA ASP A 521 -31.82 7.47 -4.66
C ASP A 521 -30.31 7.43 -4.30
N ILE A 522 -29.93 6.54 -3.37
CA ILE A 522 -28.53 6.33 -3.00
C ILE A 522 -27.75 5.64 -4.11
N ALA A 523 -28.36 4.69 -4.82
CA ALA A 523 -27.77 4.08 -6.00
C ALA A 523 -27.51 5.11 -7.11
N HIS A 524 -28.37 6.12 -7.27
CA HIS A 524 -28.16 7.20 -8.22
C HIS A 524 -26.97 8.10 -7.83
N VAL A 525 -26.82 8.41 -6.54
CA VAL A 525 -25.63 9.12 -6.04
C VAL A 525 -24.37 8.29 -6.27
N ALA A 526 -24.42 6.98 -5.99
CA ALA A 526 -23.30 6.06 -6.25
C ALA A 526 -22.90 6.08 -7.73
N ALA A 527 -23.87 5.98 -8.65
CA ALA A 527 -23.64 5.96 -10.10
C ALA A 527 -22.95 7.23 -10.64
N THR A 528 -23.11 8.37 -9.95
CA THR A 528 -22.46 9.64 -10.31
C THR A 528 -21.14 9.89 -9.57
N THR A 529 -20.78 9.01 -8.63
CA THR A 529 -19.55 9.13 -7.84
C THR A 529 -18.35 8.62 -8.62
N LEU A 530 -17.37 9.50 -8.88
CA LEU A 530 -16.17 9.18 -9.66
C LEU A 530 -15.22 8.24 -8.92
N ASP A 531 -15.01 8.47 -7.62
CA ASP A 531 -14.13 7.61 -6.82
C ASP A 531 -14.73 6.21 -6.65
N ALA A 532 -13.98 5.20 -7.09
CA ALA A 532 -14.46 3.82 -7.11
C ALA A 532 -14.67 3.23 -5.72
N SER A 533 -13.84 3.61 -4.74
CA SER A 533 -13.96 3.12 -3.37
C SER A 533 -15.23 3.67 -2.72
N GLU A 534 -15.46 4.97 -2.88
CA GLU A 534 -16.64 5.64 -2.35
C GLU A 534 -17.92 5.19 -3.04
N ARG A 535 -17.87 5.03 -4.37
CA ARG A 535 -18.95 4.44 -5.15
C ARG A 535 -19.32 3.04 -4.64
N ALA A 536 -18.33 2.19 -4.36
CA ALA A 536 -18.58 0.85 -3.82
C ALA A 536 -19.29 0.89 -2.47
N ARG A 537 -18.89 1.80 -1.57
CA ARG A 537 -19.51 1.96 -0.26
C ARG A 537 -20.95 2.47 -0.38
N LEU A 538 -21.22 3.45 -1.25
CA LEU A 538 -22.56 3.97 -1.49
C LEU A 538 -23.49 2.89 -2.05
N TYR A 539 -23.00 2.08 -3.01
CA TYR A 539 -23.75 0.91 -3.48
C TYR A 539 -24.00 -0.10 -2.36
N ALA A 540 -23.07 -0.29 -1.42
CA ALA A 540 -23.28 -1.19 -0.27
C ALA A 540 -24.39 -0.68 0.65
N VAL A 541 -24.46 0.64 0.89
CA VAL A 541 -25.57 1.24 1.65
C VAL A 541 -26.90 1.12 0.90
N ALA A 542 -26.92 1.40 -0.42
CA ALA A 542 -28.11 1.24 -1.25
C ALA A 542 -28.61 -0.22 -1.22
N ALA A 543 -27.72 -1.17 -1.50
CA ALA A 543 -28.02 -2.60 -1.54
C ALA A 543 -28.53 -3.13 -0.19
N SER A 544 -27.89 -2.74 0.91
CA SER A 544 -28.27 -3.19 2.25
C SER A 544 -29.60 -2.59 2.73
N SER A 545 -29.95 -1.40 2.22
CA SER A 545 -31.22 -0.72 2.51
C SER A 545 -32.37 -1.13 1.57
N SER A 546 -32.08 -1.85 0.48
CA SER A 546 -33.10 -2.27 -0.49
C SER A 546 -33.91 -3.47 0.03
N THR A 547 -35.23 -3.34 -0.01
CA THR A 547 -36.18 -4.41 0.35
C THR A 547 -36.53 -5.33 -0.82
N ASN A 548 -36.18 -4.94 -2.05
CA ASN A 548 -36.42 -5.74 -3.25
C ASN A 548 -35.20 -6.65 -3.50
N LEU A 549 -35.40 -7.96 -3.46
CA LEU A 549 -34.30 -8.92 -3.60
C LEU A 549 -33.55 -8.78 -4.93
N THR A 550 -34.27 -8.60 -6.04
CA THR A 550 -33.65 -8.51 -7.37
C THR A 550 -32.83 -7.23 -7.49
N GLU A 551 -33.38 -6.11 -7.06
CA GLU A 551 -32.68 -4.81 -7.00
C GLU A 551 -31.45 -4.89 -6.11
N ARG A 552 -31.58 -5.47 -4.90
CA ARG A 552 -30.47 -5.70 -3.99
C ARG A 552 -29.35 -6.53 -4.61
N LEU A 553 -29.66 -7.60 -5.36
CA LEU A 553 -28.64 -8.41 -6.02
C LEU A 553 -27.94 -7.66 -7.17
N THR A 554 -28.66 -6.82 -7.90
CA THR A 554 -28.06 -5.91 -8.89
C THR A 554 -27.11 -4.93 -8.21
N LEU A 555 -27.54 -4.26 -7.14
CA LEU A 555 -26.70 -3.31 -6.40
C LEU A 555 -25.48 -3.98 -5.77
N ILE A 556 -25.58 -5.24 -5.29
CA ILE A 556 -24.39 -6.00 -4.83
C ILE A 556 -23.43 -6.29 -5.98
N THR A 557 -23.94 -6.50 -7.19
CA THR A 557 -23.07 -6.64 -8.38
C THR A 557 -22.33 -5.33 -8.64
N ASP A 558 -23.00 -4.18 -8.47
CA ASP A 558 -22.37 -2.84 -8.59
C ASP A 558 -21.37 -2.54 -7.45
N VAL A 559 -21.60 -3.05 -6.23
CA VAL A 559 -20.60 -3.07 -5.15
C VAL A 559 -19.35 -3.81 -5.61
N GLY A 560 -19.52 -5.02 -6.14
CA GLY A 560 -18.41 -5.84 -6.61
C GLY A 560 -17.64 -5.18 -7.76
N GLN A 561 -18.36 -4.59 -8.73
CA GLN A 561 -17.74 -3.87 -9.85
C GLN A 561 -16.92 -2.68 -9.36
N SER A 562 -17.50 -1.85 -8.48
CA SER A 562 -16.82 -0.66 -7.98
C SER A 562 -15.64 -1.02 -7.07
N ALA A 563 -15.74 -2.13 -6.31
CA ALA A 563 -14.62 -2.69 -5.56
C ALA A 563 -13.50 -3.15 -6.50
N TYR A 564 -13.83 -3.79 -7.62
CA TYR A 564 -12.86 -4.18 -8.65
C TYR A 564 -12.16 -2.96 -9.28
N ASP A 565 -12.92 -1.94 -9.65
CA ASP A 565 -12.38 -0.67 -10.17
C ASP A 565 -11.43 0.00 -9.16
N ALA A 566 -11.73 -0.14 -7.86
CA ALA A 566 -10.91 0.37 -6.75
C ALA A 566 -9.70 -0.53 -6.41
N GLY A 567 -9.47 -1.63 -7.13
CA GLY A 567 -8.40 -2.58 -6.83
C GLY A 567 -8.65 -3.48 -5.61
N ARG A 568 -9.89 -3.53 -5.10
CA ARG A 568 -10.34 -4.32 -3.95
C ARG A 568 -10.88 -5.69 -4.40
N PHE A 569 -9.99 -6.49 -4.98
CA PHE A 569 -10.37 -7.72 -5.67
C PHE A 569 -10.99 -8.79 -4.76
N GLN A 570 -10.65 -8.82 -3.46
CA GLN A 570 -11.27 -9.78 -2.54
C GLN A 570 -12.73 -9.44 -2.25
N GLU A 571 -13.04 -8.18 -2.05
CA GLU A 571 -14.41 -7.70 -1.85
C GLU A 571 -15.24 -7.91 -3.12
N ALA A 572 -14.65 -7.71 -4.30
CA ALA A 572 -15.27 -8.06 -5.57
C ALA A 572 -15.57 -9.57 -5.68
N ILE A 573 -14.62 -10.44 -5.33
CA ILE A 573 -14.82 -11.91 -5.29
C ILE A 573 -15.94 -12.30 -4.33
N ARG A 574 -15.96 -11.74 -3.11
CA ARG A 574 -16.98 -12.07 -2.09
C ARG A 574 -18.37 -11.60 -2.52
N SER A 575 -18.48 -10.39 -3.08
CA SER A 575 -19.73 -9.86 -3.63
C SER A 575 -20.25 -10.76 -4.76
N SER A 576 -19.39 -11.12 -5.72
CA SER A 576 -19.74 -12.05 -6.80
C SER A 576 -20.18 -13.42 -6.30
N ALA A 577 -19.47 -13.99 -5.32
CA ALA A 577 -19.83 -15.28 -4.72
C ALA A 577 -21.20 -15.22 -4.04
N PHE A 578 -21.48 -14.13 -3.30
CA PHE A 578 -22.77 -13.90 -2.67
C PHE A 578 -23.91 -13.80 -3.69
N VAL A 579 -23.73 -13.01 -4.76
CA VAL A 579 -24.74 -12.85 -5.84
C VAL A 579 -25.02 -14.20 -6.48
N LYS A 580 -23.98 -14.96 -6.84
CA LYS A 580 -24.11 -16.27 -7.47
C LYS A 580 -24.94 -17.24 -6.63
N VAL A 581 -24.61 -17.39 -5.34
CA VAL A 581 -25.31 -18.30 -4.43
C VAL A 581 -26.76 -17.83 -4.20
N THR A 582 -26.95 -16.55 -3.89
CA THR A 582 -28.28 -16.01 -3.55
C THR A 582 -29.22 -15.99 -4.76
N ALA A 583 -28.73 -15.61 -5.93
CA ALA A 583 -29.51 -15.66 -7.17
C ALA A 583 -29.89 -17.09 -7.53
N GLU A 584 -29.02 -18.08 -7.24
CA GLU A 584 -29.35 -19.49 -7.46
C GLU A 584 -30.52 -19.95 -6.59
N THR A 585 -30.46 -19.62 -5.29
CA THR A 585 -31.41 -20.12 -4.30
C THR A 585 -32.72 -19.34 -4.20
N ALA A 586 -32.70 -18.03 -4.49
CA ALA A 586 -33.79 -17.13 -4.15
C ALA A 586 -34.54 -16.52 -5.34
N LEU A 587 -33.98 -16.59 -6.56
CA LEU A 587 -34.68 -16.16 -7.77
C LEU A 587 -35.30 -17.36 -8.50
N PRO A 588 -36.49 -17.21 -9.13
CA PRO A 588 -37.11 -18.28 -9.90
C PRO A 588 -36.18 -18.81 -10.99
N SER A 589 -36.17 -20.14 -11.16
CA SER A 589 -35.45 -20.81 -12.24
C SER A 589 -35.84 -20.22 -13.60
N SER A 590 -34.88 -20.05 -14.51
CA SER A 590 -35.06 -19.55 -15.90
C SER A 590 -35.42 -18.07 -16.12
N THR A 591 -35.27 -17.19 -15.12
CA THR A 591 -35.42 -15.74 -15.38
C THR A 591 -34.18 -15.19 -16.12
N PRO A 592 -34.34 -14.37 -17.19
CA PRO A 592 -33.23 -13.71 -17.86
C PRO A 592 -32.32 -12.92 -16.90
N GLN A 593 -32.91 -12.36 -15.85
CA GLN A 593 -32.23 -11.63 -14.79
C GLN A 593 -31.30 -12.53 -13.96
N LYS A 594 -31.75 -13.73 -13.54
CA LYS A 594 -30.89 -14.70 -12.83
C LYS A 594 -29.67 -15.06 -13.66
N VAL A 595 -29.88 -15.36 -14.95
CA VAL A 595 -28.78 -15.70 -15.87
C VAL A 595 -27.81 -14.53 -16.02
N SER A 596 -28.33 -13.31 -16.19
CA SER A 596 -27.51 -12.10 -16.30
C SER A 596 -26.66 -11.86 -15.05
N LEU A 597 -27.26 -11.89 -13.85
CA LEU A 597 -26.56 -11.69 -12.58
C LEU A 597 -25.47 -12.75 -12.36
N GLN A 598 -25.77 -14.02 -12.66
CA GLN A 598 -24.80 -15.10 -12.54
C GLN A 598 -23.63 -14.98 -13.54
N ARG A 599 -23.92 -14.52 -14.76
CA ARG A 599 -22.91 -14.28 -15.80
C ARG A 599 -21.95 -13.17 -15.35
N SER A 600 -22.48 -12.01 -14.98
CA SER A 600 -21.69 -10.86 -14.51
C SER A 600 -20.88 -11.18 -13.25
N ALA A 601 -21.48 -11.87 -12.28
CA ALA A 601 -20.76 -12.29 -11.07
C ALA A 601 -19.59 -13.23 -11.39
N LYS A 602 -19.76 -14.20 -12.30
CA LYS A 602 -18.67 -15.11 -12.70
C LYS A 602 -17.55 -14.38 -13.45
N GLU A 603 -17.89 -13.47 -14.36
CA GLU A 603 -16.91 -12.63 -15.08
C GLU A 603 -16.09 -11.80 -14.09
N LEU A 604 -16.77 -11.04 -13.23
CA LEU A 604 -16.14 -10.21 -12.20
C LEU A 604 -15.28 -11.03 -11.24
N GLU A 605 -15.75 -12.21 -10.79
CA GLU A 605 -14.98 -13.11 -9.93
C GLU A 605 -13.68 -13.55 -10.60
N GLY A 606 -13.73 -14.04 -11.84
CA GLY A 606 -12.53 -14.49 -12.54
C GLY A 606 -11.54 -13.36 -12.78
N TRP A 607 -11.99 -12.22 -13.30
CA TRP A 607 -11.10 -11.08 -13.55
C TRP A 607 -10.48 -10.51 -12.27
N SER A 608 -11.21 -10.56 -11.15
CA SER A 608 -10.67 -10.22 -9.83
C SER A 608 -9.55 -11.18 -9.42
N TYR A 609 -9.68 -12.49 -9.69
CA TYR A 609 -8.58 -13.44 -9.46
C TYR A 609 -7.37 -13.14 -10.35
N LEU A 610 -7.58 -12.85 -11.64
CA LEU A 610 -6.48 -12.51 -12.54
C LEU A 610 -5.72 -11.26 -12.07
N ARG A 611 -6.45 -10.18 -11.77
CA ARG A 611 -5.86 -8.92 -11.28
C ARG A 611 -5.23 -9.07 -9.89
N GLY A 612 -5.77 -9.95 -9.05
CA GLY A 612 -5.18 -10.35 -7.77
C GLY A 612 -4.00 -11.31 -7.87
N GLY A 613 -3.59 -11.73 -9.08
CA GLY A 613 -2.42 -12.58 -9.32
C GLY A 613 -2.67 -14.09 -9.39
N ASP A 614 -3.91 -14.55 -9.27
CA ASP A 614 -4.29 -15.98 -9.34
C ASP A 614 -4.72 -16.40 -10.74
N LEU A 615 -3.73 -16.52 -11.63
CA LEU A 615 -3.94 -16.94 -13.03
C LEU A 615 -4.54 -18.35 -13.13
N ALA A 616 -4.22 -19.24 -12.19
CA ALA A 616 -4.75 -20.60 -12.19
C ALA A 616 -6.27 -20.58 -11.95
N LYS A 617 -6.72 -19.82 -10.94
CA LYS A 617 -8.15 -19.70 -10.64
C LYS A 617 -8.92 -18.95 -11.72
N PHE A 618 -8.32 -17.91 -12.32
CA PHE A 618 -8.90 -17.25 -13.50
C PHE A 618 -9.15 -18.25 -14.64
N ASN A 619 -8.15 -19.06 -15.00
CA ASN A 619 -8.27 -20.04 -16.07
C ASN A 619 -9.32 -21.12 -15.78
N GLU A 620 -9.41 -21.58 -14.54
CA GLU A 620 -10.44 -22.51 -14.07
C GLU A 620 -11.85 -21.90 -14.26
N LEU A 621 -12.05 -20.67 -13.80
CA LEU A 621 -13.33 -19.97 -13.88
C LEU A 621 -13.72 -19.65 -15.33
N ALA A 622 -12.78 -19.18 -16.16
CA ALA A 622 -13.02 -18.91 -17.58
C ALA A 622 -13.40 -20.18 -18.35
N ALA A 623 -12.76 -21.31 -18.04
CA ALA A 623 -13.13 -22.61 -18.62
C ALA A 623 -14.51 -23.08 -18.17
N SER A 624 -14.79 -23.02 -16.85
CA SER A 624 -16.10 -23.36 -16.29
C SER A 624 -17.22 -22.49 -16.88
N TYR A 625 -16.95 -21.20 -17.07
CA TYR A 625 -17.87 -20.25 -17.68
C TYR A 625 -18.21 -20.65 -19.13
N ALA A 626 -17.20 -20.90 -19.96
CA ALA A 626 -17.38 -21.32 -21.35
C ALA A 626 -18.25 -22.59 -21.45
N THR A 627 -18.01 -23.57 -20.58
CA THR A 627 -18.82 -24.79 -20.49
C THR A 627 -20.25 -24.52 -20.00
N THR A 628 -20.43 -23.69 -18.97
CA THR A 628 -21.74 -23.42 -18.37
C THR A 628 -22.68 -22.72 -19.35
N TYR A 629 -22.16 -21.78 -20.14
CA TYR A 629 -22.97 -20.94 -21.03
C TYR A 629 -22.89 -21.35 -22.51
N ALA A 630 -22.15 -22.43 -22.83
CA ALA A 630 -21.91 -22.89 -24.19
C ALA A 630 -21.35 -21.80 -25.12
N VAL A 631 -20.40 -21.01 -24.61
CA VAL A 631 -19.74 -19.90 -25.31
C VAL A 631 -18.23 -20.13 -25.44
N THR A 632 -17.55 -19.35 -26.26
CA THR A 632 -16.09 -19.40 -26.35
C THR A 632 -15.44 -18.72 -25.14
N LYS A 633 -14.17 -19.02 -24.87
CA LYS A 633 -13.41 -18.34 -23.80
C LYS A 633 -13.28 -16.83 -24.04
N ASP A 634 -13.32 -16.37 -25.29
CA ASP A 634 -13.22 -14.94 -25.64
C ASP A 634 -14.46 -14.14 -25.22
N GLU A 635 -15.56 -14.82 -24.89
CA GLU A 635 -16.75 -14.19 -24.31
C GLU A 635 -16.62 -13.94 -22.80
N PHE A 636 -15.55 -14.41 -22.15
CA PHE A 636 -15.23 -14.10 -20.76
C PHE A 636 -14.62 -12.70 -20.64
N LYS A 637 -15.47 -11.68 -20.72
CA LYS A 637 -15.05 -10.29 -20.84
C LYS A 637 -14.62 -9.70 -19.51
N GLU A 638 -13.60 -8.84 -19.57
CA GLU A 638 -13.24 -8.00 -18.43
C GLU A 638 -14.42 -7.08 -18.11
N PRO A 639 -14.79 -6.93 -16.83
CA PRO A 639 -15.86 -6.03 -16.47
C PRO A 639 -15.52 -4.60 -16.89
N VAL A 640 -16.42 -3.94 -17.61
CA VAL A 640 -16.20 -2.58 -18.12
C VAL A 640 -16.62 -1.59 -17.05
N SER A 641 -15.71 -0.71 -16.62
CA SER A 641 -16.05 0.40 -15.74
C SER A 641 -17.19 1.23 -16.37
N PRO A 642 -18.28 1.49 -15.63
CA PRO A 642 -19.39 2.30 -16.14
C PRO A 642 -19.00 3.77 -16.37
N LEU A 643 -17.86 4.21 -15.82
CA LEU A 643 -17.30 5.54 -16.02
C LEU A 643 -16.08 5.48 -16.95
N PRO A 644 -15.93 6.42 -17.91
CA PRO A 644 -14.79 6.42 -18.82
C PRO A 644 -13.47 6.54 -18.05
N ASN A 645 -12.52 5.64 -18.32
CA ASN A 645 -11.17 5.67 -17.74
C ASN A 645 -10.33 6.90 -18.18
N ASP A 646 -10.84 7.72 -19.11
CA ASP A 646 -10.13 8.83 -19.78
C ASP A 646 -10.70 10.23 -19.44
N VAL A 647 -11.18 10.45 -18.21
CA VAL A 647 -11.42 11.84 -17.77
C VAL A 647 -10.07 12.46 -17.44
N ASP A 648 -9.49 13.14 -18.44
CA ASP A 648 -8.36 14.05 -18.30
C ASP A 648 -8.66 15.11 -17.22
N PHE A 649 -8.10 14.90 -16.02
CA PHE A 649 -8.34 15.72 -14.83
C PHE A 649 -7.96 17.21 -15.02
N ALA A 650 -7.24 17.56 -16.09
CA ALA A 650 -6.95 18.96 -16.45
C ALA A 650 -8.13 19.69 -17.14
N LYS A 651 -9.19 18.99 -17.55
CA LYS A 651 -10.28 19.57 -18.36
C LYS A 651 -11.56 19.92 -17.60
N PHE A 652 -11.66 19.58 -16.31
CA PHE A 652 -12.78 19.97 -15.46
C PHE A 652 -12.32 20.95 -14.36
N VAL A 653 -11.83 22.10 -14.81
CA VAL A 653 -11.85 23.34 -14.01
C VAL A 653 -13.17 24.04 -14.35
N PRO A 654 -13.97 24.53 -13.37
CA PRO A 654 -15.15 25.32 -13.70
C PRO A 654 -14.73 26.55 -14.51
N LEU A 655 -15.39 26.74 -15.64
CA LEU A 655 -15.20 27.84 -16.57
C LEU A 655 -15.19 29.19 -15.83
N THR A 656 -14.02 29.79 -15.71
CA THR A 656 -13.88 31.25 -15.65
C THR A 656 -13.17 31.69 -16.92
N ASN A 657 -13.86 32.50 -17.72
CA ASN A 657 -13.48 33.02 -19.03
C ASN A 657 -11.99 33.45 -19.14
N SER A 658 -11.29 32.94 -20.16
CA SER A 658 -10.79 33.69 -21.34
C SER A 658 -9.59 32.98 -21.99
N ASP A 659 -9.76 32.68 -23.29
CA ASP A 659 -8.76 32.65 -24.37
C ASP A 659 -7.35 32.04 -24.13
N GLN A 660 -7.13 30.86 -24.73
CA GLN A 660 -6.29 30.62 -25.93
C GLN A 660 -5.33 29.40 -25.94
N ILE A 661 -5.43 28.71 -27.09
CA ILE A 661 -4.45 27.90 -27.85
C ILE A 661 -4.26 26.41 -27.49
N VAL A 662 -4.72 25.61 -28.45
CA VAL A 662 -4.65 24.16 -28.62
C VAL A 662 -3.33 23.74 -29.27
N VAL A 663 -2.67 22.69 -28.76
CA VAL A 663 -1.68 21.89 -29.50
C VAL A 663 -2.12 20.42 -29.48
N TYR A 664 -2.30 19.82 -30.65
CA TYR A 664 -2.73 18.44 -30.85
C TYR A 664 -1.58 17.44 -30.57
N ALA A 665 -1.86 16.39 -29.79
CA ALA A 665 -1.11 15.13 -29.82
C ALA A 665 -2.08 13.98 -30.13
N ARG A 666 -1.78 13.19 -31.17
CA ARG A 666 -2.58 12.04 -31.61
C ARG A 666 -2.39 10.84 -30.66
N PRO A 667 -3.43 10.04 -30.34
CA PRO A 667 -3.26 8.78 -29.64
C PRO A 667 -2.82 7.67 -30.59
N GLY A 668 -1.75 6.97 -30.23
CA GLY A 668 -1.31 5.71 -30.87
C GLY A 668 -2.18 4.54 -30.42
N ARG A 669 -2.61 3.72 -31.37
CA ARG A 669 -3.36 2.48 -31.14
C ARG A 669 -2.44 1.40 -30.54
N TYR A 670 -2.87 0.79 -29.44
CA TYR A 670 -2.25 -0.42 -28.89
C TYR A 670 -2.66 -1.64 -29.73
N HIS A 671 -1.69 -2.32 -30.35
CA HIS A 671 -1.85 -3.68 -30.86
C HIS A 671 -1.18 -4.64 -29.89
N PHE A 672 -1.98 -5.48 -29.22
CA PHE A 672 -1.48 -6.70 -28.58
C PHE A 672 -1.01 -7.67 -29.67
N ALA A 673 0.31 -7.86 -29.80
CA ALA A 673 0.86 -8.94 -30.59
C ALA A 673 0.83 -10.23 -29.74
N ALA A 674 -0.11 -11.12 -30.03
CA ALA A 674 -0.07 -12.50 -29.56
C ALA A 674 0.96 -13.28 -30.39
N GLU A 675 2.10 -13.63 -29.78
CA GLU A 675 3.04 -14.56 -30.38
C GLU A 675 2.41 -15.96 -30.47
N ARG A 676 2.12 -16.39 -31.70
CA ARG A 676 1.77 -17.78 -32.01
C ARG A 676 3.05 -18.63 -32.04
N MET A 677 3.22 -19.47 -31.02
CA MET A 677 4.08 -20.65 -31.13
C MET A 677 3.49 -21.61 -32.16
N SER A 678 4.12 -21.70 -33.33
CA SER A 678 3.85 -22.71 -34.35
C SER A 678 4.54 -24.02 -33.97
N MET A 679 3.76 -25.00 -33.50
CA MET A 679 4.18 -26.40 -33.44
C MET A 679 4.05 -27.00 -34.85
N SER A 680 5.19 -27.27 -35.50
CA SER A 680 5.20 -28.04 -36.74
C SER A 680 5.01 -29.54 -36.43
N LYS A 681 3.97 -30.12 -37.03
CA LYS A 681 3.72 -31.56 -37.04
C LYS A 681 4.51 -32.18 -38.20
N THR A 682 5.51 -33.01 -37.90
CA THR A 682 6.11 -33.93 -38.85
C THR A 682 5.16 -35.10 -39.10
N LYS A 683 4.69 -35.22 -40.35
CA LYS A 683 3.98 -36.41 -40.85
C LYS A 683 4.97 -37.23 -41.68
N ALA A 684 5.07 -38.51 -41.32
CA ALA A 684 5.80 -39.52 -42.06
C ALA A 684 5.12 -39.81 -43.41
N SER A 685 5.92 -39.95 -44.46
CA SER A 685 5.57 -40.72 -45.65
C SER A 685 6.83 -41.32 -46.27
N SER A 686 6.95 -42.63 -46.15
CA SER A 686 7.79 -43.49 -46.99
C SER A 686 7.19 -43.57 -48.39
N VAL A 687 8.02 -43.56 -49.45
CA VAL A 687 8.13 -44.61 -50.48
C VAL A 687 9.16 -44.20 -51.56
N HIS A 688 9.96 -45.21 -51.90
CA HIS A 688 10.98 -45.43 -52.91
C HIS A 688 11.17 -44.55 -54.17
N ARG A 689 12.49 -44.40 -54.46
CA ARG A 689 13.28 -44.81 -55.66
C ARG A 689 13.85 -43.71 -56.57
N ALA A 690 15.12 -43.97 -56.90
CA ALA A 690 15.91 -43.59 -58.07
C ALA A 690 16.73 -42.27 -58.02
N SER A 691 18.03 -42.43 -57.79
CA SER A 691 19.15 -41.66 -58.39
C SER A 691 19.18 -41.83 -59.93
N PRO A 692 20.15 -41.27 -60.71
CA PRO A 692 21.31 -40.41 -60.38
C PRO A 692 21.56 -39.23 -61.38
N TRP A 693 22.75 -38.59 -61.28
CA TRP A 693 23.43 -37.62 -62.19
C TRP A 693 23.13 -36.13 -61.91
N THR A 694 24.04 -35.16 -61.87
CA THR A 694 25.52 -35.08 -62.00
C THR A 694 25.98 -33.67 -61.59
N ARG A 695 27.23 -33.59 -61.09
CA ARG A 695 28.27 -32.55 -61.28
C ARG A 695 28.02 -31.07 -60.93
N SER A 696 28.99 -30.57 -60.14
CA SER A 696 29.94 -29.48 -60.47
C SER A 696 29.69 -28.07 -59.91
N LEU A 697 30.63 -27.67 -59.03
CA LEU A 697 31.39 -26.39 -58.95
C LEU A 697 30.59 -25.07 -58.91
N SER A 698 30.93 -24.02 -58.18
CA SER A 698 32.19 -23.57 -57.57
C SER A 698 31.90 -22.47 -56.54
N LYS A 699 32.84 -22.33 -55.59
CA LYS A 699 33.19 -21.15 -54.80
C LYS A 699 32.66 -19.78 -55.31
N HIS A 700 32.04 -19.03 -54.40
CA HIS A 700 32.65 -17.80 -53.87
C HIS A 700 32.21 -17.57 -52.42
#